data_AF-A0A2E6UPX6-F1
#
_entry.id   AF-A0A2E6UPX6-F1
#
_cell.length_a   1.000
_cell.length_b   1.000
_cell.length_c   1.000
_cell.angle_alpha   90.00
_cell.angle_beta   90.00
_cell.angle_gamma   90.00
#
_symmetry.space_group_name_H-M   'P 1'
#
loop_
_entity.id
_entity.type
_entity.pdbx_description
1 polymer ?
#
loop_
_entity_poly.entity_id
_entity_poly.type
_entity_poly.pdbx_seq_one_letter_code
_entity_poly.pdbx_strand_id
1 'polypeptide(L)'
;MIKSFKIKASDEKLISDNRETKLESEIRAKQDPFDYSRVIVKKPWGYEYLVFENEFVAIWMLHIVRKRKTSMHSHPQKRTSLILLAGSATCSHLEGAEKLNPMEGIIIDEGVFHLTEASSELPIDPQSENGIWVMEIESPPNKADLIRMKDEYGRSGKAYEGIENMVFDPSHCIKFQEPKFAEIINKSFNDCVFSLARASNLKMTPLPQDALVSVIGQEDGKISANPYLQTGGLATFEEFIDNTEKEDLDNYTILTIHKTSATMKVSDYIFSELSALGIKDVFTVSGGAAMHLLDSLGTNKSMDHVSTHHEQAAAMAAEGNARITGKPGAALVTSGPGGTNALTGVCGAWIDSIPVIFLSGQVTSNSLIEGTGLRQFGIQESDIVSMVKSVTKYSVTIKDPSQVKYHLQKAIYLATSGRPGPVWLDIPLDIQSKQIVPDECPSFEPEERKIPGNDLLKKQVSNCIKLLRNSERPVLISGYGIRLAKGEKEFLQLVDKLGIPVISSWTTSDLIPSSHEFSIGRSGIFGDRAGNFTVQNSDLVLSIGSRLSVPQVGYNFPLFARAAKKIIVDIDSAELKKPSLKPDLPIQADAREFMLEMLAQLNDLKPFEIDSWVQRCHGWKIKYPVVLPEYKECKDAVNSFYFVQVLSDKLDDNAVIVTDMGTSFTCTMQTFKTKMGQRLSTSSGHASMGFGLPGAIGACIGNNRKDTICISGDGGLQMNIQELQTIVHYNLPIKLFVLNNKGYLTIKATQQNHFGRFVGAEEGSGVTCPDLIKIATAYGLPNTRIANTEELNLKIDSVLQTPGPMVCEIIMEENQPLIPRVSSLKKPDGTIISKPIEDLFPFLSREEFHENMIVDPTEILT
;
A
#
# COMPACT_ATOMS: atom_id res chain seq x y z
N MET A 1 -6.94 36.32 -4.91
CA MET A 1 -7.44 35.36 -5.92
C MET A 1 -6.75 35.51 -7.26
N ILE A 2 -6.53 36.73 -7.77
CA ILE A 2 -5.83 36.93 -9.04
C ILE A 2 -4.45 37.51 -8.78
N LYS A 3 -3.43 36.86 -9.31
CA LYS A 3 -2.02 37.25 -9.22
C LYS A 3 -1.55 37.82 -10.56
N SER A 4 -0.37 38.43 -10.59
CA SER A 4 0.21 38.86 -11.88
C SER A 4 1.72 38.66 -11.92
N PHE A 5 2.22 38.24 -13.08
CA PHE A 5 3.63 38.31 -13.43
C PHE A 5 3.86 39.43 -14.44
N LYS A 6 4.83 40.28 -14.11
CA LYS A 6 5.25 41.43 -14.90
C LYS A 6 6.57 41.13 -15.57
N ILE A 7 6.74 41.59 -16.80
CA ILE A 7 8.01 41.47 -17.54
C ILE A 7 9.13 42.18 -16.77
N LYS A 8 10.29 41.53 -16.71
CA LYS A 8 11.48 42.08 -16.07
C LYS A 8 12.65 42.15 -17.06
N ALA A 9 13.69 42.87 -16.67
CA ALA A 9 14.92 43.00 -17.47
C ALA A 9 15.60 41.64 -17.77
N SER A 10 15.43 40.65 -16.87
CA SER A 10 15.89 39.28 -17.07
C SER A 10 15.17 38.57 -18.22
N ASP A 11 13.84 38.76 -18.32
CA ASP A 11 13.02 38.28 -19.44
C ASP A 11 13.42 38.96 -20.75
N GLU A 12 13.51 40.29 -20.76
CA GLU A 12 13.85 41.09 -21.95
C GLU A 12 15.21 40.68 -22.55
N LYS A 13 16.20 40.44 -21.68
CA LYS A 13 17.52 39.97 -22.10
C LYS A 13 17.44 38.60 -22.78
N LEU A 14 16.70 37.65 -22.19
CA LEU A 14 16.55 36.32 -22.77
C LEU A 14 15.76 36.32 -24.08
N ILE A 15 14.76 37.21 -24.21
CA ILE A 15 14.06 37.43 -25.48
C ILE A 15 15.01 37.99 -26.52
N SER A 16 15.86 38.96 -26.16
CA SER A 16 16.83 39.53 -27.11
C SER A 16 17.89 38.51 -27.54
N ASP A 17 18.35 37.66 -26.63
CA ASP A 17 19.37 36.64 -26.90
C ASP A 17 18.82 35.47 -27.76
N ASN A 18 17.51 35.27 -27.77
CA ASN A 18 16.83 34.19 -28.50
C ASN A 18 15.88 34.71 -29.61
N ARG A 19 16.04 35.96 -30.06
CA ARG A 19 15.24 36.53 -31.16
C ARG A 19 15.57 35.77 -32.46
N GLU A 20 14.64 34.95 -32.93
CA GLU A 20 14.69 34.33 -34.25
C GLU A 20 14.71 35.41 -35.35
N THR A 21 15.33 35.10 -36.49
CA THR A 21 15.28 36.01 -37.64
C THR A 21 13.86 36.04 -38.22
N LYS A 22 13.43 37.20 -38.76
CA LYS A 22 12.07 37.39 -39.31
C LYS A 22 11.66 36.33 -40.35
N LEU A 23 12.63 35.76 -41.06
CA LEU A 23 12.43 34.68 -42.04
C LEU A 23 12.07 33.34 -41.36
N GLU A 24 12.68 33.01 -40.22
CA GLU A 24 12.41 31.79 -39.46
C GLU A 24 11.02 31.82 -38.82
N SER A 25 10.61 32.98 -38.29
CA SER A 25 9.25 33.19 -37.77
C SER A 25 8.17 33.08 -38.86
N GLU A 26 8.43 33.61 -40.06
CA GLU A 26 7.49 33.54 -41.20
C GLU A 26 7.39 32.12 -41.80
N ILE A 27 8.48 31.34 -41.77
CA ILE A 27 8.48 29.92 -42.18
C ILE A 27 7.70 29.08 -41.16
N ARG A 28 7.90 29.33 -39.86
CA ARG A 28 7.21 28.61 -38.77
C ARG A 28 5.70 28.89 -38.76
N ALA A 29 5.28 30.13 -38.98
CA ALA A 29 3.87 30.50 -39.12
C ALA A 29 3.19 29.85 -40.35
N LYS A 30 3.95 29.57 -41.43
CA LYS A 30 3.44 28.86 -42.62
C LYS A 30 3.39 27.34 -42.48
N GLN A 31 4.02 26.77 -41.44
CA GLN A 31 4.11 25.32 -41.22
C GLN A 31 3.02 24.74 -40.30
N ASP A 32 2.10 25.56 -39.78
CA ASP A 32 1.03 25.10 -38.88
C ASP A 32 -0.38 25.28 -39.51
N PRO A 33 -0.77 24.43 -40.49
CA PRO A 33 -2.06 24.55 -41.18
C PRO A 33 -3.23 23.87 -40.44
N PHE A 34 -3.08 23.52 -39.15
CA PHE A 34 -3.98 22.60 -38.47
C PHE A 34 -5.14 23.29 -37.74
N ASP A 35 -6.35 22.80 -37.97
CA ASP A 35 -7.55 23.19 -37.21
C ASP A 35 -7.53 22.52 -35.83
N TYR A 36 -6.95 23.21 -34.85
CA TYR A 36 -6.83 22.73 -33.47
C TYR A 36 -8.18 22.50 -32.77
N SER A 37 -9.27 23.03 -33.31
CA SER A 37 -10.61 22.79 -32.77
C SER A 37 -11.02 21.31 -32.84
N ARG A 38 -10.34 20.50 -33.66
CA ARG A 38 -10.68 19.08 -33.93
C ARG A 38 -9.75 18.06 -33.28
N VAL A 39 -8.80 18.50 -32.46
CA VAL A 39 -7.78 17.60 -31.89
C VAL A 39 -7.57 17.81 -30.39
N ILE A 40 -7.10 16.74 -29.74
CA ILE A 40 -6.41 16.80 -28.44
C ILE A 40 -4.92 16.70 -28.72
N VAL A 41 -4.13 17.64 -28.19
CA VAL A 41 -2.68 17.69 -28.37
C VAL A 41 -2.02 17.03 -27.16
N LYS A 42 -1.42 15.85 -27.36
CA LYS A 42 -0.66 15.15 -26.32
C LYS A 42 0.64 15.88 -26.01
N LYS A 43 1.00 15.90 -24.73
CA LYS A 43 2.21 16.54 -24.22
C LYS A 43 2.98 15.56 -23.33
N PRO A 44 4.30 15.72 -23.18
CA PRO A 44 5.09 14.94 -22.22
C PRO A 44 4.61 15.05 -20.75
N TRP A 45 3.92 16.15 -20.42
CA TRP A 45 3.37 16.43 -19.09
C TRP A 45 1.87 16.11 -18.95
N GLY A 46 1.19 15.68 -20.03
CA GLY A 46 -0.24 15.45 -20.04
C GLY A 46 -0.84 15.69 -21.43
N TYR A 47 -1.85 16.56 -21.53
CA TYR A 47 -2.43 16.95 -22.81
C TYR A 47 -3.17 18.29 -22.69
N GLU A 48 -3.50 18.87 -23.83
CA GLU A 48 -4.34 20.07 -23.91
C GLU A 48 -5.29 20.01 -25.11
N TYR A 49 -6.33 20.83 -25.09
CA TYR A 49 -7.23 20.99 -26.23
C TYR A 49 -7.83 22.40 -26.26
N LEU A 50 -8.11 22.89 -27.48
CA LEU A 50 -8.73 24.19 -27.69
C LEU A 50 -10.21 24.14 -27.30
N VAL A 51 -10.68 25.08 -26.49
CA VAL A 51 -12.06 25.16 -25.99
C VAL A 51 -12.89 26.17 -26.79
N PHE A 52 -12.27 27.31 -27.14
CA PHE A 52 -12.90 28.43 -27.84
C PHE A 52 -11.81 29.29 -28.50
N GLU A 53 -12.08 29.83 -29.67
CA GLU A 53 -11.17 30.75 -30.37
C GLU A 53 -11.99 31.74 -31.22
N ASN A 54 -11.61 33.01 -31.17
CA ASN A 54 -12.06 34.06 -32.09
C ASN A 54 -10.86 34.95 -32.45
N GLU A 55 -11.07 36.12 -33.06
CA GLU A 55 -9.96 37.00 -33.46
C GLU A 55 -9.20 37.64 -32.28
N PHE A 56 -9.75 37.61 -31.07
CA PHE A 56 -9.19 38.28 -29.89
C PHE A 56 -8.50 37.34 -28.92
N VAL A 57 -9.03 36.12 -28.73
CA VAL A 57 -8.49 35.14 -27.77
C VAL A 57 -8.53 33.71 -28.28
N ALA A 58 -7.63 32.88 -27.75
CA ALA A 58 -7.75 31.42 -27.77
C ALA A 58 -7.78 30.88 -26.34
N ILE A 59 -8.78 30.07 -26.02
CA ILE A 59 -8.98 29.45 -24.71
C ILE A 59 -8.62 27.97 -24.80
N TRP A 60 -7.67 27.53 -23.98
CA TRP A 60 -7.17 26.17 -23.92
C TRP A 60 -7.49 25.53 -22.57
N MET A 61 -7.76 24.23 -22.60
CA MET A 61 -7.83 23.40 -21.41
C MET A 61 -6.60 22.51 -21.33
N LEU A 62 -5.86 22.58 -20.24
CA LEU A 62 -4.65 21.80 -19.99
C LEU A 62 -4.92 20.81 -18.85
N HIS A 63 -4.62 19.54 -19.10
CA HIS A 63 -4.51 18.53 -18.05
C HIS A 63 -3.04 18.22 -17.81
N ILE A 64 -2.53 18.60 -16.63
CA ILE A 64 -1.13 18.35 -16.25
C ILE A 64 -1.13 17.22 -15.22
N VAL A 65 -0.49 16.10 -15.54
CA VAL A 65 -0.41 14.93 -14.67
C VAL A 65 0.36 15.28 -13.38
N ARG A 66 -0.03 14.69 -12.24
CA ARG A 66 0.64 14.93 -10.93
C ARG A 66 2.16 14.86 -11.02
N LYS A 67 2.84 15.80 -10.33
CA LYS A 67 4.31 15.96 -10.29
C LYS A 67 4.96 16.19 -11.67
N ARG A 68 4.17 16.51 -12.70
CA ARG A 68 4.68 17.02 -14.00
C ARG A 68 4.53 18.54 -14.05
N LYS A 69 5.26 19.14 -14.98
CA LYS A 69 5.25 20.58 -15.22
C LYS A 69 5.34 20.92 -16.70
N THR A 70 4.80 22.08 -17.07
CA THR A 70 5.02 22.63 -18.41
C THR A 70 6.47 23.11 -18.58
N SER A 71 6.86 23.40 -19.82
CA SER A 71 8.18 23.98 -20.09
C SER A 71 8.23 25.41 -19.57
N MET A 72 9.42 25.87 -19.13
CA MET A 72 9.66 27.30 -18.97
C MET A 72 9.65 27.97 -20.35
N HIS A 73 8.67 28.83 -20.60
CA HIS A 73 8.46 29.45 -21.90
C HIS A 73 7.90 30.86 -21.79
N SER A 74 8.05 31.64 -22.86
CA SER A 74 7.60 33.02 -22.96
C SER A 74 6.87 33.25 -24.28
N HIS A 75 5.91 34.16 -24.24
CA HIS A 75 5.13 34.65 -25.38
C HIS A 75 5.39 36.16 -25.55
N PRO A 76 6.34 36.58 -26.40
CA PRO A 76 6.72 37.99 -26.58
C PRO A 76 5.61 38.96 -26.97
N GLN A 77 4.52 38.49 -27.56
CA GLN A 77 3.43 39.32 -28.10
C GLN A 77 2.07 38.96 -27.51
N LYS A 78 1.98 37.94 -26.64
CA LYS A 78 0.72 37.52 -26.03
C LYS A 78 0.73 37.75 -24.53
N ARG A 79 -0.39 38.27 -24.04
CA ARG A 79 -0.77 38.15 -22.63
C ARG A 79 -1.50 36.81 -22.43
N THR A 80 -1.21 36.17 -21.31
CA THR A 80 -1.84 34.89 -20.94
C THR A 80 -2.48 34.99 -19.56
N SER A 81 -3.74 34.59 -19.44
CA SER A 81 -4.40 34.39 -18.14
C SER A 81 -4.52 32.89 -17.87
N LEU A 82 -3.91 32.42 -16.79
CA LEU A 82 -4.04 31.03 -16.33
C LEU A 82 -5.02 30.97 -15.16
N ILE A 83 -5.92 30.00 -15.18
CA ILE A 83 -6.93 29.77 -14.13
C ILE A 83 -6.82 28.32 -13.70
N LEU A 84 -6.56 28.09 -12.41
CA LEU A 84 -6.54 26.73 -11.87
C LEU A 84 -7.97 26.28 -11.57
N LEU A 85 -8.47 25.29 -12.31
CA LEU A 85 -9.83 24.78 -12.15
C LEU A 85 -9.92 23.65 -11.11
N ALA A 86 -8.93 22.75 -11.07
CA ALA A 86 -8.90 21.64 -10.12
C ALA A 86 -7.46 21.25 -9.73
N GLY A 87 -7.31 20.80 -8.48
CA GLY A 87 -6.04 20.38 -7.87
C GLY A 87 -5.23 21.53 -7.26
N SER A 88 -3.92 21.36 -7.10
CA SER A 88 -3.01 22.38 -6.56
C SER A 88 -1.84 22.61 -7.51
N ALA A 89 -1.56 23.86 -7.85
CA ALA A 89 -0.51 24.19 -8.79
C ALA A 89 0.52 25.16 -8.21
N THR A 90 1.75 25.08 -8.70
CA THR A 90 2.76 26.11 -8.50
C THR A 90 3.10 26.69 -9.87
N CYS A 91 2.81 27.97 -10.07
CA CYS A 91 3.20 28.71 -11.27
C CYS A 91 4.49 29.48 -10.99
N SER A 92 5.54 29.25 -11.77
CA SER A 92 6.86 29.86 -11.56
C SER A 92 7.21 30.80 -12.71
N HIS A 93 7.91 31.88 -12.39
CA HIS A 93 8.63 32.73 -13.35
C HIS A 93 10.14 32.67 -13.04
N LEU A 94 10.97 33.42 -13.78
CA LEU A 94 12.45 33.33 -13.63
C LEU A 94 12.99 33.66 -12.23
N GLU A 95 12.25 34.41 -11.44
CA GLU A 95 12.74 35.00 -10.18
C GLU A 95 11.87 34.63 -8.98
N GLY A 96 10.89 33.73 -9.13
CA GLY A 96 9.93 33.42 -8.08
C GLY A 96 8.83 32.45 -8.52
N ALA A 97 7.96 32.10 -7.58
CA ALA A 97 6.85 31.21 -7.81
C ALA A 97 5.66 31.55 -6.92
N GLU A 98 4.47 31.27 -7.44
CA GLU A 98 3.19 31.48 -6.78
C GLU A 98 2.41 30.17 -6.73
N LYS A 99 1.93 29.82 -5.54
CA LYS A 99 0.97 28.72 -5.40
C LYS A 99 -0.42 29.18 -5.83
N LEU A 100 -1.12 28.37 -6.58
CA LEU A 100 -2.51 28.59 -6.96
C LEU A 100 -3.37 27.51 -6.32
N ASN A 101 -4.45 27.95 -5.68
CA ASN A 101 -5.57 27.11 -5.26
C ASN A 101 -6.65 27.09 -6.36
N PRO A 102 -7.58 26.10 -6.35
CA PRO A 102 -8.69 26.10 -7.28
C PRO A 102 -9.44 27.44 -7.27
N MET A 103 -9.85 27.90 -8.46
CA MET A 103 -10.47 29.21 -8.72
C MET A 103 -9.56 30.43 -8.50
N GLU A 104 -8.26 30.24 -8.27
CA GLU A 104 -7.28 31.31 -8.39
C GLU A 104 -6.72 31.39 -9.81
N GLY A 105 -6.35 32.60 -10.21
CA GLY A 105 -5.77 32.86 -11.53
C GLY A 105 -4.52 33.71 -11.47
N ILE A 106 -3.77 33.70 -12.57
CA ILE A 106 -2.58 34.53 -12.73
C ILE A 106 -2.54 35.12 -14.14
N ILE A 107 -2.35 36.44 -14.19
CA ILE A 107 -2.17 37.19 -15.43
C ILE A 107 -0.67 37.29 -15.71
N ILE A 108 -0.25 36.84 -16.87
CA ILE A 108 1.13 36.80 -17.32
C ILE A 108 1.25 37.80 -18.46
N ASP A 109 1.98 38.89 -18.20
CA ASP A 109 2.21 39.92 -19.22
C ASP A 109 3.09 39.39 -20.36
N GLU A 110 2.98 40.06 -21.51
CA GLU A 110 3.78 39.80 -22.71
C GLU A 110 5.27 39.69 -22.37
N GLY A 111 5.92 38.66 -22.89
CA GLY A 111 7.35 38.43 -22.73
C GLY A 111 7.78 37.76 -21.42
N VAL A 112 6.91 37.56 -20.44
CA VAL A 112 7.28 36.87 -19.19
C VAL A 112 7.54 35.38 -19.41
N PHE A 113 8.68 34.88 -18.94
CA PHE A 113 8.93 33.44 -18.87
C PHE A 113 8.21 32.81 -17.69
N HIS A 114 7.46 31.73 -17.96
CA HIS A 114 6.69 31.02 -16.94
C HIS A 114 6.59 29.51 -17.18
N LEU A 115 6.25 28.77 -16.12
CA LEU A 115 5.85 27.37 -16.15
C LEU A 115 4.80 27.08 -15.07
N THR A 116 4.08 25.98 -15.22
CA THR A 116 3.06 25.53 -14.26
C THR A 116 3.30 24.08 -13.89
N GLU A 117 3.36 23.78 -12.59
CA GLU A 117 3.62 22.46 -12.02
C GLU A 117 2.44 21.95 -11.19
N ALA A 118 2.06 20.69 -11.38
CA ALA A 118 1.07 19.98 -10.58
C ALA A 118 1.67 19.58 -9.21
N SER A 119 1.24 20.23 -8.14
CA SER A 119 1.72 20.00 -6.76
C SER A 119 1.01 18.79 -6.14
N SER A 120 1.74 17.76 -5.71
CA SER A 120 1.17 16.57 -5.06
C SER A 120 2.19 15.83 -4.20
N GLU A 121 1.78 15.37 -3.01
CA GLU A 121 2.61 14.51 -2.13
C GLU A 121 2.58 13.02 -2.56
N LEU A 122 1.58 12.61 -3.36
CA LEU A 122 1.38 11.21 -3.79
C LEU A 122 2.40 10.77 -4.89
N PRO A 123 2.72 9.46 -5.04
CA PRO A 123 3.68 8.98 -6.07
C PRO A 123 3.24 9.31 -7.51
N ILE A 124 4.18 9.38 -8.47
CA ILE A 124 3.87 9.60 -9.90
C ILE A 124 3.15 8.38 -10.48
N ASP A 125 2.07 8.58 -11.24
CA ASP A 125 1.43 7.53 -12.05
C ASP A 125 1.04 8.11 -13.42
N PRO A 126 1.65 7.64 -14.52
CA PRO A 126 1.37 8.13 -15.88
C PRO A 126 -0.04 7.81 -16.40
N GLN A 127 -0.77 6.87 -15.79
CA GLN A 127 -2.13 6.48 -16.18
C GLN A 127 -3.21 7.06 -15.27
N SER A 128 -2.82 7.88 -14.29
CA SER A 128 -3.75 8.43 -13.31
C SER A 128 -4.53 9.62 -13.87
N GLU A 129 -5.84 9.62 -13.66
CA GLU A 129 -6.73 10.78 -13.85
C GLU A 129 -6.46 11.90 -12.84
N ASN A 130 -5.57 11.69 -11.85
CA ASN A 130 -5.28 12.62 -10.76
C ASN A 130 -4.18 13.63 -11.13
N GLY A 131 -4.49 14.53 -12.07
CA GLY A 131 -3.68 15.71 -12.41
C GLY A 131 -4.26 17.01 -11.87
N ILE A 132 -3.82 18.13 -12.43
CA ILE A 132 -4.50 19.42 -12.31
C ILE A 132 -5.17 19.79 -13.64
N TRP A 133 -6.24 20.57 -13.55
CA TRP A 133 -6.90 21.17 -14.70
C TRP A 133 -6.66 22.67 -14.70
N VAL A 134 -6.07 23.19 -15.77
CA VAL A 134 -5.76 24.61 -15.93
C VAL A 134 -6.45 25.10 -17.20
N MET A 135 -7.17 26.21 -17.09
CA MET A 135 -7.67 26.95 -18.25
C MET A 135 -6.69 28.08 -18.58
N GLU A 136 -6.32 28.18 -19.84
CA GLU A 136 -5.39 29.17 -20.36
C GLU A 136 -6.09 30.04 -21.40
N ILE A 137 -6.12 31.35 -21.18
CA ILE A 137 -6.70 32.34 -22.10
C ILE A 137 -5.55 33.15 -22.69
N GLU A 138 -5.27 32.96 -23.98
CA GLU A 138 -4.22 33.65 -24.72
C GLU A 138 -4.81 34.81 -25.54
N SER A 139 -4.23 36.01 -25.45
CA SER A 139 -4.62 37.16 -26.27
C SER A 139 -3.39 37.92 -26.79
N PRO A 140 -3.23 38.13 -28.12
CA PRO A 140 -4.05 37.57 -29.21
C PRO A 140 -3.80 36.07 -29.45
N PRO A 141 -4.66 35.37 -30.21
CA PRO A 141 -4.50 33.95 -30.55
C PRO A 141 -3.34 33.76 -31.55
N ASN A 142 -2.11 33.65 -31.04
CA ASN A 142 -0.91 33.48 -31.87
C ASN A 142 -0.03 32.31 -31.38
N LYS A 143 -0.12 31.15 -32.04
CA LYS A 143 0.69 29.98 -31.68
C LYS A 143 2.14 30.02 -32.15
N ALA A 144 2.48 30.91 -33.08
CA ALA A 144 3.85 31.09 -33.54
C ALA A 144 4.71 31.93 -32.56
N ASP A 145 4.06 32.68 -31.66
CA ASP A 145 4.72 33.50 -30.65
C ASP A 145 5.15 32.62 -29.47
N LEU A 146 6.27 31.91 -29.54
CA LEU A 146 6.72 30.99 -28.48
C LEU A 146 8.25 30.85 -28.39
N ILE A 147 8.82 31.23 -27.25
CA ILE A 147 10.23 31.01 -26.90
C ILE A 147 10.30 30.00 -25.75
N ARG A 148 11.02 28.88 -25.93
CA ARG A 148 11.17 27.83 -24.91
C ARG A 148 12.61 27.70 -24.44
N MET A 149 12.79 27.67 -23.12
CA MET A 149 14.07 27.33 -22.50
C MET A 149 14.34 25.82 -22.56
N LYS A 150 15.57 25.43 -22.23
CA LYS A 150 15.94 24.03 -22.08
C LYS A 150 15.17 23.39 -20.93
N ASP A 151 14.42 22.34 -21.25
CA ASP A 151 13.65 21.55 -20.31
C ASP A 151 14.11 20.08 -20.29
N GLU A 152 13.56 19.30 -19.36
CA GLU A 152 13.82 17.84 -19.23
C GLU A 152 13.27 17.03 -20.42
N TYR A 153 12.40 17.62 -21.24
CA TYR A 153 11.78 17.00 -22.40
C TYR A 153 12.58 17.21 -23.69
N GLY A 154 13.66 18.01 -23.66
CA GLY A 154 14.46 18.32 -24.83
C GLY A 154 13.74 19.18 -25.87
N ARG A 155 12.85 20.09 -25.43
CA ARG A 155 12.03 20.96 -26.30
C ARG A 155 12.56 22.40 -26.48
N SER A 156 13.78 22.67 -26.02
CA SER A 156 14.46 23.96 -26.23
C SER A 156 14.41 24.39 -27.70
N GLY A 157 13.92 25.60 -27.98
CA GLY A 157 13.85 26.15 -29.35
C GLY A 157 12.91 25.41 -30.32
N LYS A 158 12.16 24.39 -29.89
CA LYS A 158 11.23 23.67 -30.76
C LYS A 158 9.89 24.40 -30.92
N ALA A 159 9.29 24.24 -32.10
CA ALA A 159 7.91 24.63 -32.42
C ALA A 159 6.86 23.91 -31.57
N TYR A 160 5.60 24.26 -31.79
CA TYR A 160 4.48 23.52 -31.23
C TYR A 160 4.49 22.05 -31.68
N GLU A 161 3.76 21.19 -30.97
CA GLU A 161 3.79 19.75 -31.26
C GLU A 161 3.17 19.45 -32.63
N GLY A 162 3.79 18.54 -33.40
CA GLY A 162 3.31 18.11 -34.72
C GLY A 162 2.12 17.14 -34.67
N ILE A 163 1.61 16.78 -35.85
CA ILE A 163 0.44 15.91 -36.06
C ILE A 163 0.56 14.54 -35.38
N GLU A 164 1.77 14.03 -35.21
CA GLU A 164 2.06 12.76 -34.52
C GLU A 164 1.66 12.77 -33.04
N ASN A 165 1.49 13.96 -32.45
CA ASN A 165 1.02 14.14 -31.08
C ASN A 165 -0.47 14.50 -31.00
N MET A 166 -1.20 14.53 -32.12
CA MET A 166 -2.61 14.89 -32.17
C MET A 166 -3.52 13.65 -32.17
N VAL A 167 -4.59 13.70 -31.38
CA VAL A 167 -5.68 12.71 -31.40
C VAL A 167 -6.95 13.38 -31.92
N PHE A 168 -7.48 12.88 -33.04
CA PHE A 168 -8.63 13.43 -33.76
C PHE A 168 -9.97 12.88 -33.25
N ASP A 169 -10.23 13.03 -31.94
CA ASP A 169 -11.52 12.71 -31.33
C ASP A 169 -11.76 13.54 -30.06
N PRO A 170 -12.24 14.79 -30.19
CA PRO A 170 -12.51 15.66 -29.06
C PRO A 170 -13.94 15.52 -28.53
N SER A 171 -14.66 14.42 -28.84
CA SER A 171 -16.10 14.27 -28.56
C SER A 171 -16.46 14.41 -27.07
N HIS A 172 -15.52 14.14 -26.17
CA HIS A 172 -15.66 14.28 -24.71
C HIS A 172 -15.10 15.61 -24.15
N CYS A 173 -14.54 16.47 -24.99
CA CYS A 173 -13.98 17.77 -24.59
C CYS A 173 -15.05 18.86 -24.55
N ILE A 174 -14.93 19.79 -23.61
CA ILE A 174 -15.80 20.98 -23.61
C ILE A 174 -15.40 21.92 -24.73
N LYS A 175 -16.41 22.44 -25.42
CA LYS A 175 -16.29 23.43 -26.50
C LYS A 175 -17.35 24.49 -26.31
N PHE A 176 -17.00 25.75 -26.57
CA PHE A 176 -17.96 26.83 -26.71
C PHE A 176 -18.10 27.25 -28.18
N GLN A 177 -19.19 27.94 -28.46
CA GLN A 177 -19.41 28.68 -29.69
C GLN A 177 -19.61 30.15 -29.31
N GLU A 178 -19.43 31.07 -30.25
CA GLU A 178 -19.73 32.49 -30.00
C GLU A 178 -21.22 32.65 -29.67
N PRO A 179 -21.59 33.31 -28.56
CA PRO A 179 -22.99 33.49 -28.18
C PRO A 179 -23.70 34.45 -29.13
N LYS A 180 -24.93 34.12 -29.53
CA LYS A 180 -25.81 35.04 -30.26
C LYS A 180 -26.32 36.16 -29.35
N PHE A 181 -26.87 37.22 -29.95
CA PHE A 181 -27.50 38.31 -29.21
C PHE A 181 -28.57 37.77 -28.24
N ALA A 182 -28.51 38.16 -26.97
CA ALA A 182 -29.34 37.68 -25.84
C ALA A 182 -29.19 36.18 -25.44
N GLU A 183 -28.20 35.45 -25.97
CA GLU A 183 -27.90 34.06 -25.58
C GLU A 183 -26.92 34.00 -24.41
N ILE A 184 -27.11 33.02 -23.52
CA ILE A 184 -26.17 32.64 -22.46
C ILE A 184 -25.84 31.15 -22.65
N ILE A 185 -24.58 30.84 -22.94
CA ILE A 185 -24.11 29.46 -23.13
C ILE A 185 -23.49 28.97 -21.83
N ASN A 186 -24.15 28.02 -21.18
CA ASN A 186 -23.65 27.38 -19.95
C ASN A 186 -23.06 25.99 -20.24
N LYS A 187 -21.89 25.71 -19.68
CA LYS A 187 -21.26 24.38 -19.66
C LYS A 187 -20.71 24.09 -18.27
N SER A 188 -20.66 22.82 -17.90
CA SER A 188 -20.05 22.36 -16.65
C SER A 188 -18.86 21.47 -16.95
N PHE A 189 -17.77 21.66 -16.21
CA PHE A 189 -16.58 20.81 -16.21
C PHE A 189 -16.16 20.56 -14.78
N ASN A 190 -16.02 19.30 -14.37
CA ASN A 190 -15.79 18.96 -12.96
C ASN A 190 -16.84 19.66 -12.07
N ASP A 191 -16.39 20.42 -11.08
CA ASP A 191 -17.18 21.25 -10.17
C ASP A 191 -17.24 22.72 -10.61
N CYS A 192 -16.82 23.07 -11.82
CA CYS A 192 -16.85 24.42 -12.36
C CYS A 192 -17.99 24.60 -13.38
N VAL A 193 -18.66 25.76 -13.32
CA VAL A 193 -19.63 26.21 -14.32
C VAL A 193 -19.03 27.39 -15.07
N PHE A 194 -19.10 27.30 -16.40
CA PHE A 194 -18.61 28.26 -17.36
C PHE A 194 -19.81 28.85 -18.09
N SER A 195 -19.87 30.18 -18.17
CA SER A 195 -20.92 30.89 -18.89
C SER A 195 -20.30 31.85 -19.88
N LEU A 196 -20.67 31.71 -21.17
CA LEU A 196 -20.36 32.68 -22.21
C LEU A 196 -21.61 33.51 -22.50
N ALA A 197 -21.49 34.83 -22.42
CA ALA A 197 -22.58 35.76 -22.68
C ALA A 197 -22.05 37.13 -23.09
N ARG A 198 -22.94 37.97 -23.63
CA ARG A 198 -22.69 39.41 -23.70
C ARG A 198 -22.65 39.99 -22.28
N ALA A 199 -21.72 40.92 -22.03
CA ALA A 199 -21.51 41.49 -20.70
C ALA A 199 -22.76 42.21 -20.17
N SER A 200 -23.59 42.81 -21.02
CA SER A 200 -24.86 43.40 -20.62
C SER A 200 -25.90 42.40 -20.11
N ASN A 201 -25.81 41.13 -20.51
CA ASN A 201 -26.69 40.05 -20.01
C ASN A 201 -26.33 39.59 -18.59
N LEU A 202 -25.16 39.99 -18.04
CA LEU A 202 -24.74 39.61 -16.69
C LEU A 202 -25.71 40.11 -15.61
N LYS A 203 -26.34 41.26 -15.82
CA LYS A 203 -27.32 41.82 -14.87
C LYS A 203 -28.55 40.92 -14.70
N MET A 204 -28.74 39.92 -15.57
CA MET A 204 -29.86 38.98 -15.54
C MET A 204 -29.55 37.66 -14.82
N THR A 205 -28.30 37.39 -14.41
CA THR A 205 -27.89 36.13 -13.77
C THR A 205 -27.10 36.39 -12.49
N PRO A 206 -27.58 36.01 -11.29
CA PRO A 206 -26.82 36.20 -10.06
C PRO A 206 -25.63 35.22 -10.02
N LEU A 207 -24.40 35.77 -10.07
CA LEU A 207 -23.15 35.01 -9.92
C LEU A 207 -22.55 35.25 -8.52
N PRO A 208 -21.79 34.27 -7.97
CA PRO A 208 -20.98 34.49 -6.78
C PRO A 208 -20.01 35.68 -6.96
N GLN A 209 -19.75 36.44 -5.90
CA GLN A 209 -18.84 37.61 -5.95
C GLN A 209 -17.41 37.22 -6.36
N ASP A 210 -17.00 36.00 -5.99
CA ASP A 210 -15.71 35.39 -6.27
C ASP A 210 -15.66 34.65 -7.62
N ALA A 211 -16.73 34.67 -8.41
CA ALA A 211 -16.68 34.16 -9.78
C ALA A 211 -15.60 34.92 -10.59
N LEU A 212 -14.85 34.21 -11.42
CA LEU A 212 -13.87 34.83 -12.31
C LEU A 212 -14.55 35.32 -13.58
N VAL A 213 -14.13 36.47 -14.08
CA VAL A 213 -14.61 37.09 -15.32
C VAL A 213 -13.42 37.37 -16.23
N SER A 214 -13.54 37.00 -17.51
CA SER A 214 -12.60 37.36 -18.57
C SER A 214 -13.34 37.92 -19.77
N VAL A 215 -12.86 39.03 -20.32
CA VAL A 215 -13.37 39.56 -21.59
C VAL A 215 -12.70 38.78 -22.72
N ILE A 216 -13.51 38.18 -23.58
CA ILE A 216 -13.06 37.26 -24.63
C ILE A 216 -13.43 37.72 -26.04
N GLY A 217 -14.20 38.81 -26.18
CA GLY A 217 -14.53 39.37 -27.48
C GLY A 217 -15.10 40.79 -27.38
N GLN A 218 -15.05 41.53 -28.48
CA GLN A 218 -15.63 42.87 -28.62
C GLN A 218 -16.10 43.12 -30.08
N GLU A 219 -17.16 43.91 -30.30
CA GLU A 219 -17.63 44.31 -31.65
C GLU A 219 -17.20 45.75 -32.02
N ASP A 220 -16.76 45.93 -33.28
CA ASP A 220 -16.38 47.17 -34.00
C ASP A 220 -16.45 48.51 -33.22
N GLY A 221 -15.36 48.85 -32.49
CA GLY A 221 -15.18 50.18 -31.89
C GLY A 221 -14.02 50.27 -30.89
N LYS A 222 -13.40 51.46 -30.78
CA LYS A 222 -12.23 51.82 -29.94
C LYS A 222 -11.97 50.90 -28.73
N ILE A 223 -10.74 50.36 -28.66
CA ILE A 223 -10.20 49.70 -27.45
C ILE A 223 -10.45 50.59 -26.24
N SER A 224 -11.21 50.10 -25.27
CA SER A 224 -11.44 50.82 -24.03
C SER A 224 -10.12 51.00 -23.28
N ALA A 225 -9.90 52.19 -22.71
CA ALA A 225 -8.76 52.44 -21.83
C ALA A 225 -8.93 51.75 -20.47
N ASN A 226 -10.13 51.23 -20.17
CA ASN A 226 -10.42 50.52 -18.94
C ASN A 226 -9.75 49.13 -18.95
N PRO A 227 -8.82 48.82 -18.02
CA PRO A 227 -8.10 47.55 -18.01
C PRO A 227 -9.02 46.33 -17.80
N TYR A 228 -10.20 46.50 -17.19
CA TYR A 228 -11.17 45.41 -16.99
C TYR A 228 -11.94 45.04 -18.27
N LEU A 229 -11.87 45.87 -19.31
CA LEU A 229 -12.48 45.63 -20.61
C LEU A 229 -11.49 45.14 -21.68
N GLN A 230 -10.23 44.93 -21.31
CA GLN A 230 -9.22 44.37 -22.22
C GLN A 230 -9.42 42.87 -22.41
N THR A 231 -9.35 42.42 -23.67
CA THR A 231 -9.47 41.00 -24.01
C THR A 231 -8.33 40.19 -23.38
N GLY A 232 -8.65 38.98 -22.90
CA GLY A 232 -7.71 38.11 -22.19
C GLY A 232 -7.37 38.56 -20.76
N GLY A 233 -7.98 39.65 -20.27
CA GLY A 233 -7.90 40.05 -18.86
C GLY A 233 -8.63 39.07 -17.93
N LEU A 234 -8.36 39.16 -16.63
CA LEU A 234 -9.02 38.35 -15.61
C LEU A 234 -9.33 39.22 -14.38
N ALA A 235 -10.55 39.16 -13.88
CA ALA A 235 -11.01 39.87 -12.69
C ALA A 235 -11.99 38.99 -11.89
N THR A 236 -12.24 39.32 -10.62
CA THR A 236 -13.41 38.75 -9.94
C THR A 236 -14.69 39.43 -10.46
N PHE A 237 -15.85 38.80 -10.28
CA PHE A 237 -17.12 39.33 -10.72
C PHE A 237 -17.46 40.63 -10.00
N GLU A 238 -17.18 40.70 -8.69
CA GLU A 238 -17.28 41.93 -7.90
C GLU A 238 -16.40 43.04 -8.48
N GLU A 239 -15.10 42.79 -8.70
CA GLU A 239 -14.17 43.76 -9.26
C GLU A 239 -14.60 44.22 -10.66
N PHE A 240 -15.05 43.30 -11.50
CA PHE A 240 -15.48 43.60 -12.86
C PHE A 240 -16.70 44.52 -12.87
N ILE A 241 -17.73 44.23 -12.07
CA ILE A 241 -18.95 45.05 -12.00
C ILE A 241 -18.64 46.44 -11.45
N ASP A 242 -17.89 46.52 -10.34
CA ASP A 242 -17.56 47.80 -9.68
C ASP A 242 -16.75 48.74 -10.59
N ASN A 243 -15.89 48.19 -11.44
CA ASN A 243 -15.03 48.98 -12.33
C ASN A 243 -15.61 49.18 -13.74
N THR A 244 -16.75 48.58 -14.06
CA THR A 244 -17.40 48.72 -15.38
C THR A 244 -18.83 49.26 -15.31
N GLU A 245 -19.32 49.63 -14.12
CA GLU A 245 -20.69 50.12 -13.90
C GLU A 245 -21.12 51.25 -14.86
N LYS A 246 -20.18 52.13 -15.23
CA LYS A 246 -20.41 53.30 -16.08
C LYS A 246 -20.04 53.10 -17.55
N GLU A 247 -19.58 51.91 -17.92
CA GLU A 247 -19.16 51.58 -19.29
C GLU A 247 -20.33 50.99 -20.08
N ASP A 248 -20.29 51.11 -21.41
CA ASP A 248 -21.24 50.41 -22.29
C ASP A 248 -20.76 48.97 -22.53
N LEU A 249 -21.55 48.01 -22.06
CA LEU A 249 -21.21 46.59 -22.03
C LEU A 249 -21.82 45.77 -23.18
N ASP A 250 -22.64 46.38 -24.05
CA ASP A 250 -23.36 45.65 -25.10
C ASP A 250 -22.43 45.03 -26.16
N ASN A 251 -21.26 45.64 -26.36
CA ASN A 251 -20.31 45.23 -27.37
C ASN A 251 -19.32 44.16 -26.88
N TYR A 252 -19.34 43.78 -25.60
CA TYR A 252 -18.34 42.85 -25.03
C TYR A 252 -18.90 41.45 -24.81
N THR A 253 -18.16 40.44 -25.25
CA THR A 253 -18.40 39.03 -24.87
C THR A 253 -17.48 38.67 -23.72
N ILE A 254 -18.02 38.01 -22.71
CA ILE A 254 -17.27 37.57 -21.53
C ILE A 254 -17.44 36.07 -21.28
N LEU A 255 -16.45 35.51 -20.60
CA LEU A 255 -16.48 34.21 -19.95
C LEU A 255 -16.55 34.43 -18.45
N THR A 256 -17.54 33.85 -17.78
CA THR A 256 -17.56 33.75 -16.32
C THR A 256 -17.33 32.31 -15.86
N ILE A 257 -16.58 32.13 -14.78
CA ILE A 257 -16.25 30.82 -14.21
C ILE A 257 -16.51 30.87 -12.71
N HIS A 258 -17.29 29.92 -12.20
CA HIS A 258 -17.45 29.76 -10.74
C HIS A 258 -17.49 28.28 -10.39
N LYS A 259 -17.09 27.94 -9.16
CA LYS A 259 -17.34 26.61 -8.63
C LYS A 259 -18.80 26.45 -8.26
N THR A 260 -19.39 25.34 -8.68
CA THR A 260 -20.52 24.74 -7.99
C THR A 260 -19.99 24.00 -6.78
N SER A 261 -20.57 24.21 -5.60
CA SER A 261 -20.30 23.37 -4.43
C SER A 261 -20.83 21.97 -4.74
N ALA A 262 -20.02 21.13 -5.38
CA ALA A 262 -20.41 19.79 -5.73
C ALA A 262 -20.59 19.00 -4.43
N THR A 263 -21.85 18.80 -4.05
CA THR A 263 -22.18 18.01 -2.88
C THR A 263 -21.93 16.53 -3.20
N MET A 264 -21.26 15.84 -2.28
CA MET A 264 -21.01 14.41 -2.37
C MET A 264 -21.57 13.71 -1.14
N LYS A 265 -22.10 12.50 -1.30
CA LYS A 265 -22.51 11.65 -0.17
C LYS A 265 -21.26 11.25 0.64
N VAL A 266 -21.33 11.28 1.97
CA VAL A 266 -20.21 10.87 2.86
C VAL A 266 -19.62 9.51 2.47
N SER A 267 -20.47 8.52 2.19
CA SER A 267 -19.99 7.20 1.78
C SER A 267 -19.31 7.20 0.40
N ASP A 268 -19.75 8.01 -0.56
CA ASP A 268 -19.09 8.14 -1.87
C ASP A 268 -17.71 8.78 -1.71
N TYR A 269 -17.60 9.80 -0.85
CA TYR A 269 -16.34 10.45 -0.53
C TYR A 269 -15.32 9.45 0.03
N ILE A 270 -15.73 8.62 1.00
CA ILE A 270 -14.86 7.60 1.61
C ILE A 270 -14.27 6.67 0.53
N PHE A 271 -15.10 6.08 -0.33
CA PHE A 271 -14.60 5.17 -1.36
C PHE A 271 -13.81 5.88 -2.47
N SER A 272 -14.11 7.14 -2.77
CA SER A 272 -13.31 7.92 -3.73
C SER A 272 -11.86 8.10 -3.25
N GLU A 273 -11.67 8.41 -1.96
CA GLU A 273 -10.34 8.57 -1.35
C GLU A 273 -9.58 7.24 -1.24
N LEU A 274 -10.27 6.16 -0.84
CA LEU A 274 -9.67 4.82 -0.82
C LEU A 274 -9.24 4.37 -2.22
N SER A 275 -10.08 4.62 -3.23
CA SER A 275 -9.75 4.36 -4.63
C SER A 275 -8.56 5.19 -5.12
N ALA A 276 -8.46 6.46 -4.71
CA ALA A 276 -7.33 7.33 -5.05
C ALA A 276 -5.98 6.85 -4.48
N LEU A 277 -5.99 6.12 -3.36
CA LEU A 277 -4.81 5.39 -2.84
C LEU A 277 -4.48 4.12 -3.63
N GLY A 278 -5.34 3.77 -4.59
CA GLY A 278 -5.26 2.56 -5.39
C GLY A 278 -5.62 1.30 -4.62
N ILE A 279 -6.42 1.41 -3.56
CA ILE A 279 -7.11 0.28 -2.94
C ILE A 279 -8.20 -0.14 -3.94
N LYS A 280 -8.13 -1.39 -4.39
CA LYS A 280 -9.06 -1.92 -5.40
C LYS A 280 -10.10 -2.84 -4.77
N ASP A 281 -9.69 -3.70 -3.85
CA ASP A 281 -10.54 -4.75 -3.30
C ASP A 281 -11.00 -4.40 -1.88
N VAL A 282 -12.31 -4.46 -1.63
CA VAL A 282 -12.91 -4.32 -0.30
C VAL A 282 -13.65 -5.60 0.06
N PHE A 283 -13.23 -6.25 1.14
CA PHE A 283 -13.82 -7.51 1.60
C PHE A 283 -14.99 -7.24 2.53
N THR A 284 -16.14 -7.86 2.29
CA THR A 284 -17.37 -7.49 3.00
C THR A 284 -18.34 -8.64 3.25
N VAL A 285 -19.08 -8.51 4.35
CA VAL A 285 -20.37 -9.15 4.54
C VAL A 285 -21.41 -8.03 4.62
N SER A 286 -22.45 -8.12 3.80
CA SER A 286 -23.46 -7.07 3.71
C SER A 286 -24.35 -6.99 4.96
N GLY A 287 -24.84 -5.81 5.29
CA GLY A 287 -25.79 -5.61 6.39
C GLY A 287 -26.39 -4.22 6.43
N GLY A 288 -27.56 -4.10 7.07
CA GLY A 288 -28.42 -2.92 6.96
C GLY A 288 -27.81 -1.64 7.51
N ALA A 289 -27.02 -1.71 8.58
CA ALA A 289 -26.41 -0.53 9.18
C ALA A 289 -25.30 0.08 8.31
N ALA A 290 -24.78 -0.66 7.31
CA ALA A 290 -23.77 -0.21 6.36
C ALA A 290 -24.33 -0.01 4.94
N MET A 291 -25.66 0.09 4.77
CA MET A 291 -26.27 0.02 3.43
C MET A 291 -25.81 1.12 2.46
N HIS A 292 -25.55 2.33 2.95
CA HIS A 292 -25.07 3.42 2.09
C HIS A 292 -23.59 3.25 1.73
N LEU A 293 -22.78 2.70 2.65
CA LEU A 293 -21.41 2.29 2.36
C LEU A 293 -21.39 1.19 1.29
N LEU A 294 -22.25 0.18 1.41
CA LEU A 294 -22.36 -0.90 0.42
C LEU A 294 -22.79 -0.39 -0.95
N ASP A 295 -23.78 0.51 -1.00
CA ASP A 295 -24.25 1.15 -2.23
C ASP A 295 -23.14 1.98 -2.91
N SER A 296 -22.41 2.79 -2.15
CA SER A 296 -21.28 3.57 -2.66
C SER A 296 -20.13 2.70 -3.14
N LEU A 297 -19.82 1.61 -2.43
CA LEU A 297 -18.81 0.64 -2.86
C LEU A 297 -19.25 -0.05 -4.16
N GLY A 298 -20.51 -0.49 -4.25
CA GLY A 298 -21.04 -1.20 -5.42
C GLY A 298 -21.19 -0.33 -6.67
N THR A 299 -21.28 0.99 -6.53
CA THR A 299 -21.38 1.95 -7.64
C THR A 299 -20.04 2.54 -8.07
N ASN A 300 -18.98 2.38 -7.26
CA ASN A 300 -17.64 2.82 -7.60
C ASN A 300 -16.96 1.86 -8.60
N LYS A 301 -16.81 2.30 -9.85
CA LYS A 301 -16.24 1.50 -10.95
C LYS A 301 -14.74 1.17 -10.81
N SER A 302 -14.04 1.86 -9.92
CA SER A 302 -12.59 1.69 -9.71
C SER A 302 -12.29 0.75 -8.53
N MET A 303 -13.31 0.19 -7.90
CA MET A 303 -13.18 -0.74 -6.78
C MET A 303 -14.09 -1.96 -6.97
N ASP A 304 -13.64 -3.09 -6.43
CA ASP A 304 -14.37 -4.35 -6.37
C ASP A 304 -14.84 -4.60 -4.93
N HIS A 305 -16.09 -5.05 -4.77
CA HIS A 305 -16.57 -5.63 -3.52
C HIS A 305 -16.41 -7.16 -3.57
N VAL A 306 -15.75 -7.71 -2.56
CA VAL A 306 -15.52 -9.15 -2.42
C VAL A 306 -16.36 -9.66 -1.25
N SER A 307 -17.49 -10.29 -1.57
CA SER A 307 -18.42 -10.85 -0.60
C SER A 307 -17.85 -12.14 0.00
N THR A 308 -17.63 -12.14 1.31
CA THR A 308 -17.31 -13.33 2.09
C THR A 308 -18.56 -13.85 2.81
N HIS A 309 -18.48 -15.04 3.41
CA HIS A 309 -19.59 -15.62 4.17
C HIS A 309 -19.50 -15.37 5.69
N HIS A 310 -18.39 -14.80 6.17
CA HIS A 310 -18.21 -14.41 7.57
C HIS A 310 -17.29 -13.18 7.69
N GLU A 311 -17.52 -12.29 8.67
CA GLU A 311 -16.74 -11.05 8.83
C GLU A 311 -15.30 -11.31 9.30
N GLN A 312 -15.08 -12.38 10.06
CA GLN A 312 -13.72 -12.87 10.36
C GLN A 312 -12.95 -13.15 9.07
N ALA A 313 -13.60 -13.77 8.09
CA ALA A 313 -12.98 -14.06 6.79
C ALA A 313 -12.73 -12.77 6.00
N ALA A 314 -13.67 -11.81 6.02
CA ALA A 314 -13.45 -10.50 5.39
C ALA A 314 -12.21 -9.79 5.96
N ALA A 315 -12.08 -9.77 7.29
CA ALA A 315 -10.94 -9.16 7.97
C ALA A 315 -9.60 -9.86 7.63
N MET A 316 -9.58 -11.19 7.63
CA MET A 316 -8.39 -11.98 7.30
C MET A 316 -8.02 -11.91 5.81
N ALA A 317 -9.01 -11.80 4.92
CA ALA A 317 -8.77 -11.62 3.49
C ALA A 317 -8.23 -10.22 3.18
N ALA A 318 -8.73 -9.17 3.86
CA ALA A 318 -8.15 -7.83 3.76
C ALA A 318 -6.68 -7.81 4.20
N GLU A 319 -6.34 -8.53 5.27
CA GLU A 319 -4.94 -8.73 5.70
C GLU A 319 -4.10 -9.46 4.63
N GLY A 320 -4.62 -10.56 4.07
CA GLY A 320 -3.96 -11.31 3.00
C GLY A 320 -3.71 -10.47 1.74
N ASN A 321 -4.67 -9.64 1.34
CA ASN A 321 -4.54 -8.71 0.21
C ASN A 321 -3.46 -7.66 0.46
N ALA A 322 -3.47 -7.02 1.65
CA ALA A 322 -2.49 -6.00 2.02
C ALA A 322 -1.05 -6.50 1.94
N ARG A 323 -0.82 -7.75 2.38
CA ARG A 323 0.50 -8.39 2.34
C ARG A 323 1.03 -8.53 0.91
N ILE A 324 0.17 -8.76 -0.08
CA ILE A 324 0.58 -8.95 -1.48
C ILE A 324 0.68 -7.63 -2.21
N THR A 325 -0.30 -6.74 -2.06
CA THR A 325 -0.36 -5.48 -2.82
C THR A 325 0.61 -4.42 -2.31
N GLY A 326 1.06 -4.52 -1.06
CA GLY A 326 1.87 -3.49 -0.41
C GLY A 326 1.10 -2.19 -0.14
N LYS A 327 -0.24 -2.24 -0.23
CA LYS A 327 -1.18 -1.17 0.08
C LYS A 327 -2.01 -1.55 1.31
N PRO A 328 -2.68 -0.61 1.98
CA PRO A 328 -3.62 -0.96 3.02
C PRO A 328 -4.72 -1.90 2.49
N GLY A 329 -5.02 -2.96 3.23
CA GLY A 329 -6.22 -3.77 2.99
C GLY A 329 -7.46 -3.00 3.41
N ALA A 330 -8.64 -3.37 2.89
CA ALA A 330 -9.90 -2.75 3.29
C ALA A 330 -10.97 -3.81 3.55
N ALA A 331 -11.70 -3.65 4.66
CA ALA A 331 -12.85 -4.48 4.99
C ALA A 331 -14.05 -3.61 5.39
N LEU A 332 -15.24 -4.01 4.95
CA LEU A 332 -16.51 -3.34 5.25
C LEU A 332 -17.46 -4.33 5.94
N VAL A 333 -17.92 -3.97 7.14
CA VAL A 333 -18.88 -4.77 7.93
C VAL A 333 -20.06 -3.92 8.39
N THR A 334 -21.14 -4.58 8.81
CA THR A 334 -22.27 -3.90 9.47
C THR A 334 -22.01 -3.65 10.95
N SER A 335 -22.97 -3.06 11.66
CA SER A 335 -22.94 -2.82 13.10
C SER A 335 -22.97 -4.12 13.92
N GLY A 336 -22.82 -3.98 15.23
CA GLY A 336 -23.13 -5.05 16.18
C GLY A 336 -22.35 -6.35 15.92
N PRO A 337 -23.03 -7.46 15.58
CA PRO A 337 -22.38 -8.74 15.34
C PRO A 337 -21.34 -8.69 14.21
N GLY A 338 -21.56 -7.87 13.17
CA GLY A 338 -20.62 -7.75 12.07
C GLY A 338 -19.28 -7.20 12.52
N GLY A 339 -19.30 -6.11 13.31
CA GLY A 339 -18.11 -5.55 13.93
C GLY A 339 -17.41 -6.56 14.88
N THR A 340 -18.17 -7.23 15.74
CA THR A 340 -17.57 -8.17 16.71
C THR A 340 -17.00 -9.43 16.07
N ASN A 341 -17.59 -9.94 14.98
CA ASN A 341 -17.07 -11.10 14.25
C ASN A 341 -15.73 -10.80 13.54
N ALA A 342 -15.46 -9.55 13.19
CA ALA A 342 -14.21 -9.15 12.55
C ALA A 342 -13.01 -9.10 13.51
N LEU A 343 -13.24 -9.02 14.82
CA LEU A 343 -12.21 -8.71 15.85
C LEU A 343 -10.96 -9.60 15.78
N THR A 344 -11.12 -10.91 15.55
CA THR A 344 -9.99 -11.83 15.45
C THR A 344 -9.05 -11.45 14.30
N GLY A 345 -9.60 -11.07 13.14
CA GLY A 345 -8.80 -10.60 12.00
C GLY A 345 -8.16 -9.23 12.25
N VAL A 346 -8.86 -8.32 12.94
CA VAL A 346 -8.29 -7.02 13.36
C VAL A 346 -7.09 -7.23 14.27
N CYS A 347 -7.21 -8.11 15.26
CA CYS A 347 -6.13 -8.47 16.18
C CYS A 347 -4.94 -9.10 15.43
N GLY A 348 -5.21 -9.96 14.44
CA GLY A 348 -4.19 -10.51 13.54
C GLY A 348 -3.38 -9.42 12.84
N ALA A 349 -4.06 -8.50 12.17
CA ALA A 349 -3.44 -7.36 11.50
C ALA A 349 -2.65 -6.45 12.46
N TRP A 350 -3.15 -6.23 13.69
CA TRP A 350 -2.44 -5.45 14.71
C TRP A 350 -1.11 -6.08 15.12
N ILE A 351 -1.15 -7.35 15.52
CA ILE A 351 0.05 -8.05 16.04
C ILE A 351 1.11 -8.17 14.94
N ASP A 352 0.70 -8.47 13.71
CA ASP A 352 1.61 -8.62 12.57
C ASP A 352 1.94 -7.29 11.85
N SER A 353 1.42 -6.17 12.35
CA SER A 353 1.71 -4.82 11.83
C SER A 353 1.28 -4.63 10.37
N ILE A 354 0.10 -5.14 10.03
CA ILE A 354 -0.47 -5.06 8.68
C ILE A 354 -1.43 -3.86 8.60
N PRO A 355 -1.22 -2.94 7.65
CA PRO A 355 -2.12 -1.81 7.46
C PRO A 355 -3.45 -2.30 6.88
N VAL A 356 -4.54 -2.14 7.65
CA VAL A 356 -5.91 -2.47 7.20
C VAL A 356 -6.86 -1.37 7.65
N ILE A 357 -7.70 -0.89 6.74
CA ILE A 357 -8.76 0.08 7.00
C ILE A 357 -10.07 -0.68 7.16
N PHE A 358 -10.58 -0.73 8.39
CA PHE A 358 -11.89 -1.30 8.69
C PHE A 358 -12.93 -0.19 8.67
N LEU A 359 -14.00 -0.41 7.89
CA LEU A 359 -15.19 0.41 7.85
C LEU A 359 -16.34 -0.38 8.48
N SER A 360 -17.08 0.23 9.39
CA SER A 360 -18.34 -0.34 9.87
C SER A 360 -19.49 0.63 9.75
N GLY A 361 -20.66 0.08 9.41
CA GLY A 361 -21.92 0.76 9.66
C GLY A 361 -22.28 0.74 11.14
N GLN A 362 -23.07 1.72 11.57
CA GLN A 362 -23.64 1.79 12.92
C GLN A 362 -25.12 2.17 12.84
N VAL A 363 -25.86 1.96 13.94
CA VAL A 363 -27.19 2.54 14.11
C VAL A 363 -27.17 4.06 13.90
N THR A 364 -28.33 4.67 13.69
CA THR A 364 -28.42 6.13 13.48
C THR A 364 -27.93 6.90 14.72
N SER A 365 -27.40 8.10 14.49
CA SER A 365 -26.76 8.94 15.52
C SER A 365 -27.67 9.24 16.73
N ASN A 366 -28.99 9.33 16.51
CA ASN A 366 -30.00 9.53 17.56
C ASN A 366 -30.30 8.29 18.40
N SER A 367 -29.79 7.12 18.01
CA SER A 367 -29.98 5.83 18.68
C SER A 367 -28.68 5.26 19.23
N LEU A 368 -27.63 6.09 19.33
CA LEU A 368 -26.34 5.70 19.91
C LEU A 368 -26.42 5.57 21.44
N ILE A 369 -25.75 4.57 21.98
CA ILE A 369 -25.68 4.19 23.39
C ILE A 369 -24.80 5.12 24.23
N GLU A 370 -23.89 5.86 23.60
CA GLU A 370 -22.91 6.68 24.29
C GLU A 370 -23.58 7.68 25.24
N GLY A 371 -23.10 7.71 26.49
CA GLY A 371 -23.62 8.60 27.53
C GLY A 371 -24.96 8.17 28.16
N THR A 372 -25.59 7.09 27.68
CA THR A 372 -26.89 6.62 28.21
C THR A 372 -26.75 5.70 29.44
N GLY A 373 -25.61 5.03 29.60
CA GLY A 373 -25.41 3.99 30.63
C GLY A 373 -26.14 2.66 30.35
N LEU A 374 -26.82 2.54 29.20
CA LEU A 374 -27.47 1.30 28.78
C LEU A 374 -26.44 0.28 28.26
N ARG A 375 -26.88 -0.98 28.07
CA ARG A 375 -26.10 -2.03 27.39
C ARG A 375 -26.39 -2.12 25.89
N GLN A 376 -27.53 -1.59 25.47
CA GLN A 376 -27.94 -1.45 24.08
C GLN A 376 -29.03 -0.37 24.02
N PHE A 377 -28.99 0.50 23.01
CA PHE A 377 -30.07 1.45 22.72
C PHE A 377 -30.62 1.22 21.30
N GLY A 378 -29.74 1.20 20.30
CA GLY A 378 -30.07 0.84 18.93
C GLY A 378 -30.09 -0.67 18.66
N ILE A 379 -30.91 -1.10 17.70
CA ILE A 379 -30.95 -2.51 17.26
C ILE A 379 -29.63 -2.87 16.60
N GLN A 380 -29.04 -4.01 16.99
CA GLN A 380 -27.70 -4.43 16.52
C GLN A 380 -26.61 -3.38 16.78
N GLU A 381 -26.77 -2.57 17.83
CA GLU A 381 -25.71 -1.70 18.29
C GLU A 381 -24.71 -2.45 19.17
N SER A 382 -23.43 -2.16 18.96
CA SER A 382 -22.32 -2.49 19.86
C SER A 382 -21.36 -1.30 19.91
N ASP A 383 -20.77 -1.04 21.08
CA ASP A 383 -19.66 -0.08 21.24
C ASP A 383 -18.37 -0.67 20.65
N ILE A 384 -18.34 -0.76 19.31
CA ILE A 384 -17.25 -1.38 18.58
C ILE A 384 -15.95 -0.61 18.73
N VAL A 385 -16.02 0.73 18.81
CA VAL A 385 -14.84 1.61 18.97
C VAL A 385 -14.10 1.29 20.26
N SER A 386 -14.81 1.12 21.39
CA SER A 386 -14.19 0.70 22.66
C SER A 386 -13.61 -0.71 22.58
N MET A 387 -14.28 -1.63 21.87
CA MET A 387 -13.82 -3.02 21.73
C MET A 387 -12.55 -3.15 20.89
N VAL A 388 -12.41 -2.37 19.81
CA VAL A 388 -11.24 -2.44 18.90
C VAL A 388 -10.08 -1.53 19.32
N LYS A 389 -10.27 -0.64 20.29
CA LYS A 389 -9.29 0.40 20.67
C LYS A 389 -7.92 -0.14 21.04
N SER A 390 -7.85 -1.32 21.66
CA SER A 390 -6.58 -1.94 22.08
C SER A 390 -5.85 -2.67 20.95
N VAL A 391 -6.52 -2.90 19.82
CA VAL A 391 -6.03 -3.64 18.65
C VAL A 391 -6.10 -2.81 17.37
N THR A 392 -6.14 -1.48 17.49
CA THR A 392 -6.11 -0.55 16.36
C THR A 392 -5.22 0.65 16.69
N LYS A 393 -4.60 1.24 15.67
CA LYS A 393 -3.84 2.49 15.81
C LYS A 393 -4.75 3.70 15.98
N TYR A 394 -5.96 3.60 15.43
CA TYR A 394 -6.96 4.64 15.47
C TYR A 394 -8.35 4.02 15.31
N SER A 395 -9.27 4.38 16.19
CA SER A 395 -10.68 4.03 16.08
C SER A 395 -11.56 5.23 16.43
N VAL A 396 -12.62 5.47 15.66
CA VAL A 396 -13.55 6.59 15.89
C VAL A 396 -14.93 6.31 15.31
N THR A 397 -15.97 6.81 15.98
CA THR A 397 -17.32 6.93 15.41
C THR A 397 -17.49 8.32 14.80
N ILE A 398 -17.72 8.41 13.49
CA ILE A 398 -17.88 9.69 12.78
C ILE A 398 -19.33 10.18 12.92
N LYS A 399 -19.58 11.10 13.86
CA LYS A 399 -20.92 11.62 14.15
C LYS A 399 -21.28 12.91 13.40
N ASP A 400 -20.28 13.64 12.93
CA ASP A 400 -20.45 14.85 12.14
C ASP A 400 -19.97 14.57 10.71
N PRO A 401 -20.84 14.69 9.68
CA PRO A 401 -20.45 14.44 8.30
C PRO A 401 -19.33 15.38 7.84
N SER A 402 -19.24 16.61 8.38
CA SER A 402 -18.19 17.56 8.01
C SER A 402 -16.80 17.05 8.38
N GLN A 403 -16.69 16.14 9.36
CA GLN A 403 -15.43 15.64 9.88
C GLN A 403 -14.90 14.39 9.15
N VAL A 404 -15.61 13.88 8.14
CA VAL A 404 -15.19 12.65 7.44
C VAL A 404 -13.80 12.77 6.82
N LYS A 405 -13.48 13.91 6.19
CA LYS A 405 -12.18 14.16 5.56
C LYS A 405 -11.03 14.07 6.54
N TYR A 406 -11.13 14.80 7.66
CA TYR A 406 -10.16 14.75 8.74
C TYR A 406 -9.96 13.32 9.27
N HIS A 407 -11.04 12.62 9.62
CA HIS A 407 -10.95 11.29 10.22
C HIS A 407 -10.41 10.23 9.25
N LEU A 408 -10.81 10.30 7.98
CA LEU A 408 -10.34 9.38 6.95
C LEU A 408 -8.85 9.57 6.66
N GLN A 409 -8.41 10.82 6.42
CA GLN A 409 -7.01 11.14 6.20
C GLN A 409 -6.13 10.73 7.40
N LYS A 410 -6.60 11.01 8.62
CA LYS A 410 -5.92 10.57 9.85
C LYS A 410 -5.82 9.05 9.96
N ALA A 411 -6.89 8.33 9.66
CA ALA A 411 -6.91 6.88 9.68
C ALA A 411 -5.91 6.29 8.66
N ILE A 412 -5.90 6.79 7.42
CA ILE A 412 -4.95 6.39 6.36
C ILE A 412 -3.50 6.65 6.79
N TYR A 413 -3.22 7.85 7.30
CA TYR A 413 -1.88 8.22 7.76
C TYR A 413 -1.43 7.32 8.91
N LEU A 414 -2.27 7.10 9.91
CA LEU A 414 -1.93 6.26 11.06
C LEU A 414 -1.81 4.79 10.68
N ALA A 415 -2.62 4.27 9.75
CA ALA A 415 -2.52 2.88 9.31
C ALA A 415 -1.13 2.57 8.70
N THR A 416 -0.54 3.54 8.00
CA THR A 416 0.66 3.33 7.16
C THR A 416 1.96 3.92 7.72
N SER A 417 1.89 4.92 8.61
CA SER A 417 3.08 5.57 9.17
C SER A 417 3.66 4.81 10.37
N GLY A 418 4.98 4.92 10.58
CA GLY A 418 5.63 4.26 11.71
C GLY A 418 5.57 2.75 11.60
N ARG A 419 5.28 2.08 12.73
CA ARG A 419 4.87 0.68 12.69
C ARG A 419 3.44 0.62 12.15
N PRO A 420 3.19 0.07 10.96
CA PRO A 420 1.86 0.02 10.36
C PRO A 420 0.91 -0.84 11.20
N GLY A 421 -0.40 -0.69 10.98
CA GLY A 421 -1.40 -1.46 11.70
C GLY A 421 -2.83 -1.07 11.33
N PRO A 422 -3.82 -1.77 11.87
CA PRO A 422 -5.21 -1.56 11.52
C PRO A 422 -5.79 -0.28 12.13
N VAL A 423 -6.77 0.29 11.44
CA VAL A 423 -7.58 1.44 11.88
C VAL A 423 -9.06 1.14 11.65
N TRP A 424 -9.95 1.77 12.40
CA TRP A 424 -11.38 1.51 12.37
C TRP A 424 -12.20 2.81 12.30
N LEU A 425 -13.02 2.95 11.27
CA LEU A 425 -13.99 4.04 11.15
C LEU A 425 -15.39 3.44 11.27
N ASP A 426 -16.12 3.84 12.32
CA ASP A 426 -17.50 3.47 12.55
C ASP A 426 -18.42 4.63 12.11
N ILE A 427 -19.35 4.39 11.19
CA ILE A 427 -20.14 5.45 10.56
C ILE A 427 -21.63 5.17 10.78
N PRO A 428 -22.35 5.99 11.58
CA PRO A 428 -23.80 5.89 11.75
C PRO A 428 -24.56 5.98 10.43
N LEU A 429 -25.62 5.19 10.30
CA LEU A 429 -26.40 5.06 9.07
C LEU A 429 -26.90 6.40 8.49
N ASP A 430 -27.35 7.31 9.35
CA ASP A 430 -27.83 8.62 8.97
C ASP A 430 -26.70 9.58 8.55
N ILE A 431 -25.46 9.31 8.95
CA ILE A 431 -24.26 10.07 8.56
C ILE A 431 -23.75 9.61 7.20
N GLN A 432 -23.77 8.29 6.92
CA GLN A 432 -23.33 7.74 5.63
C GLN A 432 -24.03 8.38 4.44
N SER A 433 -25.31 8.74 4.58
CA SER A 433 -26.13 9.33 3.51
C SER A 433 -26.08 10.85 3.41
N LYS A 434 -25.43 11.54 4.36
CA LYS A 434 -25.36 13.01 4.33
C LYS A 434 -24.56 13.49 3.14
N GLN A 435 -24.99 14.61 2.60
CA GLN A 435 -24.27 15.37 1.58
C GLN A 435 -23.28 16.31 2.27
N ILE A 436 -22.06 16.37 1.75
CA ILE A 436 -20.99 17.26 2.18
C ILE A 436 -20.42 18.01 0.97
N VAL A 437 -19.75 19.13 1.21
CA VAL A 437 -18.87 19.76 0.23
C VAL A 437 -17.43 19.44 0.66
N PRO A 438 -16.74 18.44 0.03
CA PRO A 438 -15.46 17.94 0.53
C PRO A 438 -14.36 19.00 0.68
N ASP A 439 -14.42 20.07 -0.10
CA ASP A 439 -13.49 21.21 -0.03
C ASP A 439 -13.68 22.05 1.24
N GLU A 440 -14.90 22.11 1.79
CA GLU A 440 -15.22 22.81 3.03
C GLU A 440 -14.94 21.95 4.28
N CYS A 441 -14.74 20.64 4.11
CA CYS A 441 -14.40 19.75 5.21
C CYS A 441 -12.95 19.99 5.68
N PRO A 442 -12.69 20.04 7.01
CA PRO A 442 -11.34 20.17 7.55
C PRO A 442 -10.45 18.99 7.15
N SER A 443 -9.20 19.29 6.81
CA SER A 443 -8.17 18.30 6.48
C SER A 443 -7.37 17.92 7.74
N PHE A 444 -6.78 16.72 7.73
CA PHE A 444 -5.84 16.29 8.76
C PHE A 444 -4.40 16.65 8.37
N GLU A 445 -3.74 17.42 9.21
CA GLU A 445 -2.32 17.72 9.09
C GLU A 445 -1.53 16.86 10.08
N PRO A 446 -0.62 15.98 9.60
CA PRO A 446 0.20 15.18 10.50
C PRO A 446 1.21 16.07 11.24
N GLU A 447 1.39 15.82 12.54
CA GLU A 447 2.51 16.43 13.26
C GLU A 447 3.84 15.98 12.64
N GLU A 448 4.75 16.93 12.37
CA GLU A 448 6.09 16.61 11.90
C GLU A 448 6.76 15.62 12.85
N ARG A 449 7.04 14.42 12.33
CA ARG A 449 7.80 13.44 13.09
C ARG A 449 9.19 14.00 13.34
N LYS A 450 9.53 14.23 14.60
CA LYS A 450 10.91 14.47 15.03
C LYS A 450 11.73 13.19 14.85
N ILE A 451 12.08 12.87 13.61
CA ILE A 451 13.08 11.84 13.32
C ILE A 451 14.40 12.36 13.90
N PRO A 452 15.17 11.56 14.66
CA PRO A 452 16.49 11.98 15.08
C PRO A 452 17.29 12.42 13.85
N GLY A 453 17.87 13.62 13.87
CA GLY A 453 18.50 14.19 12.68
C GLY A 453 19.49 13.22 12.03
N ASN A 454 19.62 13.28 10.70
CA ASN A 454 20.45 12.38 9.88
C ASN A 454 21.85 12.11 10.47
N ASP A 455 22.43 13.05 11.21
CA ASP A 455 23.73 12.90 11.88
C ASP A 455 23.76 11.84 12.99
N LEU A 456 22.66 11.63 13.73
CA LEU A 456 22.60 10.57 14.75
C LEU A 456 22.60 9.20 14.09
N LEU A 457 21.74 9.00 13.09
CA LEU A 457 21.65 7.74 12.34
C LEU A 457 23.00 7.40 11.70
N LYS A 458 23.65 8.38 11.04
CA LYS A 458 25.01 8.24 10.48
C LYS A 458 26.02 7.74 11.50
N LYS A 459 26.05 8.33 12.71
CA LYS A 459 26.94 7.91 13.80
C LYS A 459 26.61 6.50 14.31
N GLN A 460 25.33 6.17 14.45
CA GLN A 460 24.90 4.83 14.88
C GLN A 460 25.26 3.76 13.86
N VAL A 461 25.06 4.04 12.56
CA VAL A 461 25.49 3.16 11.46
C VAL A 461 27.00 2.99 11.45
N SER A 462 27.78 4.07 11.62
CA SER A 462 29.24 3.98 11.72
C SER A 462 29.69 3.10 12.89
N ASN A 463 29.04 3.21 14.04
CA ASN A 463 29.30 2.35 15.19
C ASN A 463 28.91 0.89 14.92
N CYS A 464 27.79 0.64 14.24
CA CYS A 464 27.38 -0.69 13.80
C CYS A 464 28.43 -1.34 12.89
N ILE A 465 28.90 -0.62 11.87
CA ILE A 465 29.94 -1.10 10.94
C ILE A 465 31.24 -1.42 11.70
N LYS A 466 31.66 -0.58 12.66
CA LYS A 466 32.84 -0.86 13.50
C LYS A 466 32.68 -2.14 14.31
N LEU A 467 31.50 -2.38 14.89
CA LEU A 467 31.22 -3.61 15.64
C LEU A 467 31.26 -4.85 14.72
N LEU A 468 30.66 -4.75 13.53
CA LEU A 468 30.70 -5.82 12.52
C LEU A 468 32.13 -6.16 12.09
N ARG A 469 32.98 -5.16 11.87
CA ARG A 469 34.37 -5.39 11.44
C ARG A 469 35.25 -6.05 12.52
N ASN A 470 34.89 -5.88 13.79
CA ASN A 470 35.61 -6.46 14.92
C ASN A 470 35.02 -7.83 15.34
N SER A 471 33.97 -8.29 14.69
CA SER A 471 33.28 -9.55 14.97
C SER A 471 33.84 -10.65 14.09
N GLU A 472 34.05 -11.83 14.67
CA GLU A 472 34.53 -13.02 13.96
C GLU A 472 33.35 -13.91 13.51
N ARG A 473 32.21 -13.82 14.22
CA ARG A 473 31.03 -14.65 13.98
C ARG A 473 29.75 -13.81 13.93
N PRO A 474 29.66 -12.81 13.01
CA PRO A 474 28.47 -11.99 12.89
C PRO A 474 27.31 -12.77 12.28
N VAL A 475 26.08 -12.41 12.66
CA VAL A 475 24.85 -12.91 12.03
C VAL A 475 23.85 -11.77 11.83
N LEU A 476 23.17 -11.78 10.69
CA LEU A 476 22.06 -10.89 10.39
C LEU A 476 20.72 -11.62 10.60
N ILE A 477 19.80 -11.01 11.35
CA ILE A 477 18.41 -11.48 11.47
C ILE A 477 17.49 -10.54 10.70
N SER A 478 16.86 -11.04 9.64
CA SER A 478 15.92 -10.29 8.82
C SER A 478 14.51 -10.33 9.42
N GLY A 479 13.87 -9.17 9.57
CA GLY A 479 12.51 -9.03 10.08
C GLY A 479 11.55 -8.39 9.09
N TYR A 480 10.26 -8.60 9.31
CA TYR A 480 9.20 -8.18 8.38
C TYR A 480 9.15 -6.65 8.17
N GLY A 481 9.71 -5.87 9.11
CA GLY A 481 9.88 -4.43 8.99
C GLY A 481 10.67 -4.01 7.74
N ILE A 482 11.55 -4.86 7.20
CA ILE A 482 12.24 -4.62 5.93
C ILE A 482 11.24 -4.46 4.78
N ARG A 483 10.24 -5.35 4.71
CA ARG A 483 9.19 -5.32 3.68
C ARG A 483 8.23 -4.15 3.89
N LEU A 484 7.87 -3.88 5.14
CA LEU A 484 6.99 -2.73 5.47
C LEU A 484 7.65 -1.40 5.10
N ALA A 485 8.98 -1.30 5.20
CA ALA A 485 9.78 -0.16 4.76
C ALA A 485 10.04 -0.12 3.23
N LYS A 486 9.56 -1.13 2.48
CA LYS A 486 9.84 -1.31 1.04
C LYS A 486 11.34 -1.40 0.72
N GLY A 487 12.10 -2.07 1.60
CA GLY A 487 13.56 -2.16 1.58
C GLY A 487 14.11 -3.48 1.05
N GLU A 488 13.33 -4.31 0.36
CA GLU A 488 13.74 -5.65 -0.09
C GLU A 488 14.97 -5.61 -1.01
N LYS A 489 15.05 -4.61 -1.89
CA LYS A 489 16.19 -4.42 -2.80
C LYS A 489 17.44 -4.04 -2.01
N GLU A 490 17.33 -3.06 -1.13
CA GLU A 490 18.42 -2.60 -0.28
C GLU A 490 18.90 -3.70 0.66
N PHE A 491 18.00 -4.56 1.13
CA PHE A 491 18.33 -5.73 1.95
C PHE A 491 19.21 -6.72 1.21
N LEU A 492 18.85 -7.13 -0.01
CA LEU A 492 19.68 -8.05 -0.80
C LEU A 492 21.05 -7.45 -1.11
N GLN A 493 21.10 -6.17 -1.50
CA GLN A 493 22.36 -5.46 -1.72
C GLN A 493 23.23 -5.42 -0.45
N LEU A 494 22.62 -5.21 0.71
CA LEU A 494 23.33 -5.18 1.98
C LEU A 494 23.87 -6.56 2.34
N VAL A 495 23.09 -7.63 2.13
CA VAL A 495 23.54 -9.01 2.35
C VAL A 495 24.77 -9.32 1.51
N ASP A 496 24.75 -9.00 0.21
CA ASP A 496 25.89 -9.23 -0.70
C ASP A 496 27.12 -8.39 -0.31
N LYS A 497 26.91 -7.15 0.12
CA LYS A 497 28.00 -6.25 0.53
C LYS A 497 28.64 -6.67 1.86
N LEU A 498 27.85 -7.21 2.78
CA LEU A 498 28.30 -7.66 4.09
C LEU A 498 28.95 -9.05 4.04
N GLY A 499 28.41 -9.95 3.23
CA GLY A 499 28.88 -11.33 3.13
C GLY A 499 28.69 -12.16 4.41
N ILE A 500 27.75 -11.78 5.29
CA ILE A 500 27.55 -12.41 6.60
C ILE A 500 26.35 -13.37 6.59
N PRO A 501 26.36 -14.46 7.40
CA PRO A 501 25.23 -15.37 7.56
C PRO A 501 23.91 -14.65 7.89
N VAL A 502 22.84 -15.04 7.19
CA VAL A 502 21.49 -14.51 7.33
C VAL A 502 20.56 -15.58 7.90
N ILE A 503 19.84 -15.19 8.94
CA ILE A 503 18.75 -15.95 9.55
C ILE A 503 17.45 -15.21 9.31
N SER A 504 16.51 -15.88 8.66
CA SER A 504 15.18 -15.31 8.44
C SER A 504 14.33 -15.49 9.69
N SER A 505 13.56 -14.46 10.03
CA SER A 505 12.35 -14.66 10.83
C SER A 505 11.34 -15.51 10.05
N TRP A 506 10.38 -16.13 10.72
CA TRP A 506 9.39 -16.99 10.05
C TRP A 506 8.70 -16.28 8.87
N THR A 507 8.23 -15.05 9.05
CA THR A 507 7.50 -14.28 8.03
C THR A 507 8.39 -13.57 6.99
N THR A 508 9.71 -13.76 7.05
CA THR A 508 10.69 -13.19 6.09
C THR A 508 11.48 -14.23 5.34
N SER A 509 11.06 -15.49 5.41
CA SER A 509 11.64 -16.60 4.67
C SER A 509 11.70 -16.36 3.16
N ASP A 510 10.85 -15.47 2.63
CA ASP A 510 10.75 -15.11 1.21
C ASP A 510 11.52 -13.82 0.84
N LEU A 511 12.22 -13.16 1.79
CA LEU A 511 13.07 -11.98 1.48
C LEU A 511 14.40 -12.35 0.81
N ILE A 512 14.89 -13.57 1.06
CA ILE A 512 16.13 -14.10 0.52
C ILE A 512 15.86 -15.53 0.05
N PRO A 513 16.22 -15.92 -1.18
CA PRO A 513 15.98 -17.28 -1.64
C PRO A 513 16.80 -18.27 -0.80
N SER A 514 16.25 -19.46 -0.57
CA SER A 514 16.93 -20.53 0.20
C SER A 514 18.26 -21.00 -0.43
N SER A 515 18.44 -20.76 -1.73
CA SER A 515 19.67 -21.05 -2.49
C SER A 515 20.76 -19.99 -2.34
N HIS A 516 20.45 -18.81 -1.78
CA HIS A 516 21.45 -17.77 -1.56
C HIS A 516 22.56 -18.28 -0.64
N GLU A 517 23.82 -17.93 -0.96
CA GLU A 517 25.00 -18.33 -0.20
C GLU A 517 24.83 -18.00 1.29
N PHE A 518 24.57 -16.74 1.61
CA PHE A 518 24.39 -16.33 3.01
C PHE A 518 23.07 -16.75 3.67
N SER A 519 22.14 -17.41 2.98
CA SER A 519 20.89 -17.90 3.60
C SER A 519 21.14 -19.20 4.36
N ILE A 520 21.22 -19.15 5.69
CA ILE A 520 21.54 -20.33 6.50
C ILE A 520 20.31 -21.10 6.95
N GLY A 521 19.29 -20.40 7.44
CA GLY A 521 18.09 -21.04 7.96
C GLY A 521 17.26 -20.09 8.83
N ARG A 522 16.54 -20.67 9.79
CA ARG A 522 15.62 -20.00 10.70
C ARG A 522 15.94 -20.41 12.13
N SER A 523 15.93 -19.45 13.05
CA SER A 523 16.11 -19.73 14.48
C SER A 523 14.77 -19.73 15.23
N GLY A 524 14.78 -20.25 16.46
CA GLY A 524 13.65 -20.24 17.38
C GLY A 524 13.21 -21.62 17.85
N ILE A 525 12.03 -21.66 18.48
CA ILE A 525 11.48 -22.86 19.13
C ILE A 525 11.15 -23.99 18.15
N PHE A 526 10.86 -23.63 16.90
CA PHE A 526 10.73 -24.53 15.75
C PHE A 526 11.71 -24.11 14.63
N GLY A 527 12.87 -23.57 15.00
CA GLY A 527 13.96 -23.30 14.08
C GLY A 527 14.62 -24.60 13.59
N ASP A 528 15.40 -24.50 12.53
CA ASP A 528 16.30 -25.58 12.12
C ASP A 528 17.62 -25.53 12.91
N ARG A 529 18.34 -26.66 12.96
CA ARG A 529 19.59 -26.76 13.72
C ARG A 529 20.64 -25.76 13.26
N ALA A 530 20.76 -25.56 11.95
CA ALA A 530 21.74 -24.65 11.38
C ALA A 530 21.49 -23.20 11.82
N GLY A 531 20.23 -22.76 11.78
CA GLY A 531 19.84 -21.44 12.23
C GLY A 531 20.07 -21.23 13.72
N ASN A 532 19.68 -22.19 14.57
CA ASN A 532 19.90 -22.08 16.01
C ASN A 532 21.38 -22.13 16.41
N PHE A 533 22.20 -23.00 15.79
CA PHE A 533 23.64 -23.01 16.03
C PHE A 533 24.32 -21.73 15.55
N THR A 534 23.89 -21.18 14.41
CA THR A 534 24.43 -19.91 13.89
C THR A 534 24.19 -18.77 14.87
N VAL A 535 22.96 -18.62 15.37
CA VAL A 535 22.65 -17.57 16.35
C VAL A 535 23.39 -17.80 17.67
N GLN A 536 23.39 -19.02 18.20
CA GLN A 536 23.94 -19.28 19.54
C GLN A 536 25.46 -19.27 19.60
N ASN A 537 26.14 -19.49 18.48
CA ASN A 537 27.59 -19.38 18.37
C ASN A 537 28.09 -18.02 17.87
N SER A 538 27.18 -17.09 17.54
CA SER A 538 27.54 -15.74 17.11
C SER A 538 28.16 -14.91 18.24
N ASP A 539 29.03 -13.96 17.88
CA ASP A 539 29.56 -12.91 18.77
C ASP A 539 28.96 -11.53 18.49
N LEU A 540 28.18 -11.40 17.42
CA LEU A 540 27.42 -10.20 17.08
C LEU A 540 26.13 -10.57 16.34
N VAL A 541 25.00 -10.05 16.82
CA VAL A 541 23.69 -10.14 16.14
C VAL A 541 23.31 -8.76 15.64
N LEU A 542 23.10 -8.62 14.34
CA LEU A 542 22.45 -7.46 13.72
C LEU A 542 21.01 -7.84 13.35
N SER A 543 20.04 -7.28 14.06
CA SER A 543 18.62 -7.48 13.75
C SER A 543 18.04 -6.23 13.10
N ILE A 544 17.43 -6.40 11.92
CA ILE A 544 16.83 -5.30 11.15
C ILE A 544 15.33 -5.56 10.99
N GLY A 545 14.50 -4.70 11.58
CA GLY A 545 13.04 -4.71 11.44
C GLY A 545 12.38 -5.96 12.00
N SER A 546 13.00 -6.63 12.99
CA SER A 546 12.46 -7.82 13.64
C SER A 546 12.09 -7.52 15.08
N ARG A 547 10.84 -7.86 15.43
CA ARG A 547 10.38 -7.84 16.83
C ARG A 547 11.02 -8.93 17.70
N LEU A 548 11.97 -9.73 17.20
CA LEU A 548 12.68 -10.79 17.94
C LEU A 548 11.77 -11.48 18.96
N SER A 549 10.68 -12.05 18.44
CA SER A 549 9.58 -12.57 19.23
C SER A 549 10.03 -13.70 20.15
N VAL A 550 9.28 -13.97 21.23
CA VAL A 550 9.59 -15.10 22.13
C VAL A 550 9.74 -16.43 21.37
N PRO A 551 8.90 -16.75 20.36
CA PRO A 551 9.15 -17.93 19.53
C PRO A 551 10.47 -17.91 18.74
N GLN A 552 10.97 -16.74 18.34
CA GLN A 552 12.27 -16.58 17.65
C GLN A 552 13.47 -16.68 18.62
N VAL A 553 13.35 -16.10 19.82
CA VAL A 553 14.46 -16.04 20.79
C VAL A 553 14.47 -17.18 21.82
N GLY A 554 13.38 -17.93 21.91
CA GLY A 554 13.15 -18.97 22.91
C GLY A 554 12.48 -18.45 24.19
N TYR A 555 11.81 -19.34 24.92
CA TYR A 555 11.18 -19.00 26.20
C TYR A 555 12.21 -18.71 27.31
N ASN A 556 13.43 -19.25 27.19
CA ASN A 556 14.56 -18.88 28.02
C ASN A 556 15.39 -17.78 27.34
N PHE A 557 14.74 -16.66 27.02
CA PHE A 557 15.31 -15.54 26.28
C PHE A 557 16.60 -14.92 26.87
N PRO A 558 16.92 -15.00 28.19
CA PRO A 558 18.22 -14.56 28.68
C PRO A 558 19.41 -15.34 28.07
N LEU A 559 19.17 -16.55 27.56
CA LEU A 559 20.19 -17.38 26.92
C LEU A 559 20.29 -17.15 25.40
N PHE A 560 19.48 -16.26 24.84
CA PHE A 560 19.51 -15.94 23.41
C PHE A 560 20.77 -15.16 23.04
N ALA A 561 21.52 -15.70 22.08
CA ALA A 561 22.78 -15.17 21.58
C ALA A 561 23.68 -14.68 22.73
N ARG A 562 23.91 -15.55 23.71
CA ARG A 562 24.49 -15.19 25.03
C ARG A 562 25.89 -14.59 24.96
N ALA A 563 26.69 -15.00 23.97
CA ALA A 563 28.03 -14.44 23.74
C ALA A 563 28.02 -13.23 22.78
N ALA A 564 26.87 -12.90 22.19
CA ALA A 564 26.79 -11.88 21.16
C ALA A 564 26.45 -10.51 21.72
N LYS A 565 27.11 -9.48 21.17
CA LYS A 565 26.60 -8.10 21.19
C LYS A 565 25.36 -8.01 20.28
N LYS A 566 24.33 -7.31 20.73
CA LYS A 566 23.01 -7.26 20.06
C LYS A 566 22.74 -5.86 19.55
N ILE A 567 22.79 -5.69 18.23
CA ILE A 567 22.40 -4.48 17.52
C ILE A 567 20.97 -4.69 17.02
N ILE A 568 20.05 -3.84 17.45
CA ILE A 568 18.62 -3.98 17.12
C ILE A 568 18.14 -2.68 16.49
N VAL A 569 17.70 -2.79 15.24
CA VAL A 569 17.14 -1.70 14.44
C VAL A 569 15.64 -1.91 14.32
N ASP A 570 14.86 -1.00 14.89
CA ASP A 570 13.40 -1.03 14.81
C ASP A 570 12.84 0.39 14.76
N ILE A 571 11.75 0.60 14.03
CA ILE A 571 11.07 1.90 13.96
C ILE A 571 10.31 2.20 15.26
N ASP A 572 9.92 1.16 15.99
CA ASP A 572 9.14 1.22 17.21
C ASP A 572 10.03 1.25 18.47
N SER A 573 10.00 2.38 19.18
CA SER A 573 10.76 2.53 20.42
C SER A 573 10.36 1.54 21.52
N ALA A 574 9.14 0.99 21.48
CA ALA A 574 8.70 0.00 22.45
C ALA A 574 9.40 -1.34 22.25
N GLU A 575 9.66 -1.74 21.00
CA GLU A 575 10.40 -2.97 20.67
C GLU A 575 11.85 -2.92 21.15
N LEU A 576 12.46 -1.72 21.13
CA LEU A 576 13.82 -1.50 21.64
C LEU A 576 13.92 -1.53 23.17
N LYS A 577 12.79 -1.44 23.88
CA LYS A 577 12.69 -1.40 25.35
C LYS A 577 12.05 -2.65 25.95
N LYS A 578 11.76 -3.66 25.14
CA LYS A 578 11.04 -4.86 25.59
C LYS A 578 11.84 -5.64 26.64
N PRO A 579 11.16 -6.30 27.60
CA PRO A 579 11.84 -6.97 28.72
C PRO A 579 12.55 -8.26 28.32
N SER A 580 12.20 -8.87 27.18
CA SER A 580 12.78 -10.15 26.75
C SER A 580 14.22 -10.04 26.28
N LEU A 581 14.66 -8.88 25.82
CA LEU A 581 15.99 -8.72 25.26
C LEU A 581 16.47 -7.29 25.44
N LYS A 582 17.68 -7.13 25.98
CA LYS A 582 18.34 -5.83 26.09
C LYS A 582 19.29 -5.65 24.90
N PRO A 583 19.05 -4.67 24.00
CA PRO A 583 20.00 -4.32 22.95
C PRO A 583 21.28 -3.71 23.55
N ASP A 584 22.44 -4.08 23.03
CA ASP A 584 23.71 -3.40 23.32
C ASP A 584 23.82 -2.10 22.52
N LEU A 585 23.26 -2.08 21.30
CA LEU A 585 23.13 -0.90 20.46
C LEU A 585 21.69 -0.82 19.90
N PRO A 586 20.78 -0.09 20.56
CA PRO A 586 19.44 0.20 20.04
C PRO A 586 19.50 1.30 18.98
N ILE A 587 18.86 1.09 17.83
CA ILE A 587 18.76 2.06 16.74
C ILE A 587 17.29 2.23 16.38
N GLN A 588 16.73 3.40 16.69
CA GLN A 588 15.34 3.72 16.32
C GLN A 588 15.31 4.35 14.92
N ALA A 589 15.04 3.55 13.90
CA ALA A 589 15.04 4.00 12.51
C ALA A 589 14.10 3.16 11.64
N ASP A 590 13.68 3.74 10.52
CA ASP A 590 13.10 2.97 9.43
C ASP A 590 14.16 1.99 8.87
N ALA A 591 13.74 0.74 8.59
CA ALA A 591 14.66 -0.31 8.17
C ALA A 591 15.35 0.04 6.85
N ARG A 592 14.65 0.65 5.90
CA ARG A 592 15.20 1.01 4.59
C ARG A 592 16.18 2.16 4.72
N GLU A 593 15.84 3.19 5.50
CA GLU A 593 16.74 4.32 5.76
C GLU A 593 18.06 3.87 6.41
N PHE A 594 17.98 2.97 7.40
CA PHE A 594 19.17 2.38 8.02
C PHE A 594 20.03 1.61 7.01
N MET A 595 19.42 0.78 6.17
CA MET A 595 20.16 -0.01 5.17
C MET A 595 20.79 0.86 4.07
N LEU A 596 20.11 1.92 3.62
CA LEU A 596 20.65 2.88 2.65
C LEU A 596 21.89 3.59 3.21
N GLU A 597 21.81 4.08 4.44
CA GLU A 597 22.95 4.72 5.10
C GLU A 597 24.10 3.73 5.33
N MET A 598 23.79 2.49 5.69
CA MET A 598 24.79 1.44 5.85
C MET A 598 25.50 1.10 4.54
N LEU A 599 24.75 0.94 3.43
CA LEU A 599 25.30 0.74 2.09
C LEU A 599 26.21 1.90 1.68
N ALA A 600 25.79 3.14 1.93
CA ALA A 600 26.58 4.33 1.61
C ALA A 600 27.94 4.32 2.33
N GLN A 601 27.98 3.96 3.62
CA GLN A 601 29.22 3.89 4.40
C GLN A 601 30.09 2.66 4.10
N LEU A 602 29.51 1.60 3.50
CA LEU A 602 30.24 0.38 3.13
C LEU A 602 30.95 0.47 1.77
N ASN A 603 30.65 1.47 0.93
CA ASN A 603 31.11 1.52 -0.46
C ASN A 603 32.64 1.33 -0.61
N ASP A 604 33.43 2.00 0.22
CA ASP A 604 34.90 2.00 0.15
C ASP A 604 35.58 1.03 1.13
N LEU A 605 34.81 0.18 1.80
CA LEU A 605 35.33 -0.74 2.80
C LEU A 605 35.67 -2.11 2.19
N LYS A 606 36.80 -2.68 2.63
CA LYS A 606 37.19 -4.05 2.29
C LYS A 606 36.13 -5.05 2.81
N PRO A 607 35.90 -6.17 2.10
CA PRO A 607 35.06 -7.27 2.56
C PRO A 607 35.45 -7.76 3.97
N PHE A 608 34.49 -8.36 4.65
CA PHE A 608 34.69 -8.94 5.98
C PHE A 608 35.43 -10.29 5.83
N GLU A 609 36.45 -10.52 6.65
CA GLU A 609 37.24 -11.76 6.62
C GLU A 609 36.58 -12.82 7.52
N ILE A 610 35.47 -13.40 7.06
CA ILE A 610 34.63 -14.33 7.84
C ILE A 610 34.31 -15.65 7.13
N ASP A 611 35.10 -16.02 6.12
CA ASP A 611 34.86 -17.22 5.30
C ASP A 611 34.76 -18.51 6.12
N SER A 612 35.60 -18.64 7.15
CA SER A 612 35.58 -19.81 8.06
C SER A 612 34.27 -19.92 8.83
N TRP A 613 33.68 -18.77 9.21
CA TRP A 613 32.38 -18.72 9.87
C TRP A 613 31.24 -19.08 8.91
N VAL A 614 31.25 -18.51 7.70
CA VAL A 614 30.28 -18.83 6.65
C VAL A 614 30.31 -20.33 6.31
N GLN A 615 31.51 -20.90 6.11
CA GLN A 615 31.70 -22.33 5.87
C GLN A 615 31.18 -23.20 7.02
N ARG A 616 31.40 -22.77 8.27
CA ARG A 616 30.88 -23.48 9.44
C ARG A 616 29.35 -23.52 9.45
N CYS A 617 28.69 -22.38 9.18
CA CYS A 617 27.24 -22.29 9.08
C CYS A 617 26.67 -23.19 7.97
N HIS A 618 27.31 -23.20 6.79
CA HIS A 618 26.95 -24.11 5.70
C HIS A 618 27.13 -25.58 6.09
N GLY A 619 28.19 -25.91 6.82
CA GLY A 619 28.42 -27.24 7.36
C GLY A 619 27.23 -27.74 8.17
N TRP A 620 26.65 -26.90 9.04
CA TRP A 620 25.45 -27.25 9.79
C TRP A 620 24.21 -27.43 8.89
N LYS A 621 24.02 -26.54 7.90
CA LYS A 621 22.89 -26.62 6.95
C LYS A 621 22.90 -27.94 6.16
N ILE A 622 24.09 -28.41 5.77
CA ILE A 622 24.29 -29.67 5.05
C ILE A 622 24.15 -30.87 5.98
N LYS A 623 24.75 -30.82 7.17
CA LYS A 623 24.79 -31.94 8.13
C LYS A 623 23.41 -32.23 8.74
N TYR A 624 22.59 -31.20 8.93
CA TYR A 624 21.30 -31.30 9.63
C TYR A 624 20.11 -30.86 8.76
N PRO A 625 19.80 -31.58 7.66
CA PRO A 625 18.62 -31.28 6.88
C PRO A 625 17.35 -31.56 7.68
N VAL A 626 16.31 -30.73 7.48
CA VAL A 626 14.99 -30.93 8.12
C VAL A 626 14.28 -32.17 7.55
N VAL A 627 14.39 -32.39 6.24
CA VAL A 627 13.78 -33.56 5.57
C VAL A 627 14.77 -34.72 5.59
N LEU A 628 14.47 -35.74 6.38
CA LEU A 628 15.29 -36.94 6.51
C LEU A 628 14.96 -37.97 5.42
N PRO A 629 15.90 -38.86 5.04
CA PRO A 629 15.67 -39.89 4.03
C PRO A 629 14.42 -40.75 4.29
N GLU A 630 14.19 -41.15 5.54
CA GLU A 630 13.05 -41.99 5.93
C GLU A 630 11.69 -41.31 5.70
N TYR A 631 11.62 -39.98 5.65
CA TYR A 631 10.37 -39.25 5.37
C TYR A 631 9.89 -39.46 3.91
N LYS A 632 10.78 -39.93 3.03
CA LYS A 632 10.48 -40.25 1.63
C LYS A 632 9.98 -41.69 1.44
N GLU A 633 10.07 -42.52 2.48
CA GLU A 633 9.77 -43.95 2.42
C GLU A 633 8.45 -44.33 3.12
N CYS A 634 7.68 -43.33 3.59
CA CYS A 634 6.38 -43.55 4.24
C CYS A 634 5.37 -44.19 3.27
N LYS A 635 4.86 -45.39 3.61
CA LYS A 635 3.98 -46.21 2.75
C LYS A 635 2.49 -45.96 2.94
N ASP A 636 2.07 -45.69 4.17
CA ASP A 636 0.64 -45.65 4.53
C ASP A 636 0.11 -44.22 4.73
N ALA A 637 0.99 -43.23 4.68
CA ALA A 637 0.68 -41.81 4.80
C ALA A 637 1.75 -40.96 4.12
N VAL A 638 1.49 -39.66 3.99
CA VAL A 638 2.44 -38.65 3.53
C VAL A 638 3.08 -37.95 4.72
N ASN A 639 4.41 -37.91 4.76
CA ASN A 639 5.11 -37.07 5.73
C ASN A 639 4.98 -35.58 5.33
N SER A 640 4.53 -34.71 6.23
CA SER A 640 4.27 -33.30 5.88
C SER A 640 5.53 -32.52 5.50
N PHE A 641 6.70 -32.84 6.06
CA PHE A 641 7.93 -32.18 5.67
C PHE A 641 8.32 -32.59 4.25
N TYR A 642 8.19 -33.88 3.90
CA TYR A 642 8.45 -34.31 2.53
C TYR A 642 7.46 -33.71 1.53
N PHE A 643 6.16 -33.64 1.87
CA PHE A 643 5.16 -32.94 1.08
C PHE A 643 5.56 -31.48 0.78
N VAL A 644 5.91 -30.71 1.81
CA VAL A 644 6.33 -29.31 1.66
C VAL A 644 7.56 -29.19 0.76
N GLN A 645 8.55 -30.10 0.90
CA GLN A 645 9.73 -30.10 0.05
C GLN A 645 9.35 -30.32 -1.42
N VAL A 646 8.60 -31.37 -1.72
CA VAL A 646 8.14 -31.69 -3.09
C VAL A 646 7.35 -30.53 -3.68
N LEU A 647 6.45 -29.93 -2.90
CA LEU A 647 5.69 -28.76 -3.31
C LEU A 647 6.61 -27.58 -3.64
N SER A 648 7.50 -27.19 -2.73
CA SER A 648 8.40 -26.04 -2.93
C SER A 648 9.36 -26.22 -4.12
N ASP A 649 9.83 -27.44 -4.38
CA ASP A 649 10.71 -27.74 -5.51
C ASP A 649 9.97 -27.52 -6.85
N LYS A 650 8.66 -27.82 -6.90
CA LYS A 650 7.82 -27.76 -8.10
C LYS A 650 7.15 -26.41 -8.37
N LEU A 651 7.04 -25.52 -7.39
CA LEU A 651 6.39 -24.22 -7.56
C LEU A 651 7.26 -23.22 -8.32
N ASP A 652 6.63 -22.37 -9.13
CA ASP A 652 7.32 -21.33 -9.90
C ASP A 652 7.84 -20.18 -9.04
N ASP A 653 8.76 -19.39 -9.61
CA ASP A 653 9.45 -18.26 -8.96
C ASP A 653 8.50 -17.15 -8.49
N ASN A 654 7.27 -17.07 -8.99
CA ASN A 654 6.30 -16.04 -8.61
C ASN A 654 5.09 -16.58 -7.84
N ALA A 655 5.18 -17.81 -7.32
CA ALA A 655 4.11 -18.41 -6.55
C ALA A 655 3.81 -17.62 -5.27
N VAL A 656 2.52 -17.49 -4.95
CA VAL A 656 2.05 -16.95 -3.67
C VAL A 656 1.57 -18.12 -2.80
N ILE A 657 2.15 -18.23 -1.61
CA ILE A 657 1.89 -19.30 -0.67
C ILE A 657 1.37 -18.69 0.63
N VAL A 658 0.22 -19.19 1.07
CA VAL A 658 -0.42 -18.83 2.33
C VAL A 658 -0.57 -20.09 3.17
N THR A 659 -0.18 -20.03 4.44
CA THR A 659 -0.41 -21.13 5.38
C THR A 659 -1.41 -20.74 6.44
N ASP A 660 -2.22 -21.72 6.84
CA ASP A 660 -2.91 -21.70 8.14
C ASP A 660 -1.92 -21.99 9.29
N MET A 661 -2.44 -22.21 10.49
CA MET A 661 -1.67 -22.49 11.71
C MET A 661 -1.49 -23.97 12.02
N GLY A 662 -0.55 -24.25 12.92
CA GLY A 662 -0.25 -25.61 13.38
C GLY A 662 0.73 -26.31 12.45
N THR A 663 0.39 -27.51 11.99
CA THR A 663 1.25 -28.36 11.16
C THR A 663 1.57 -27.69 9.81
N SER A 664 0.57 -27.08 9.17
CA SER A 664 0.76 -26.38 7.88
C SER A 664 1.79 -25.26 8.00
N PHE A 665 1.69 -24.40 9.02
CA PHE A 665 2.68 -23.37 9.31
C PHE A 665 4.05 -23.97 9.66
N THR A 666 4.11 -24.84 10.67
CA THR A 666 5.38 -25.31 11.25
C THR A 666 6.22 -26.04 10.21
N CYS A 667 5.63 -27.01 9.50
CA CYS A 667 6.34 -27.77 8.48
C CYS A 667 6.74 -26.90 7.29
N THR A 668 5.87 -25.96 6.88
CA THR A 668 6.21 -25.03 5.79
C THR A 668 7.37 -24.12 6.18
N MET A 669 7.36 -23.52 7.37
CA MET A 669 8.45 -22.65 7.81
C MET A 669 9.77 -23.41 7.92
N GLN A 670 9.79 -24.67 8.36
CA GLN A 670 11.05 -25.41 8.48
C GLN A 670 11.59 -25.89 7.13
N THR A 671 10.71 -26.29 6.21
CA THR A 671 11.13 -27.03 5.01
C THR A 671 11.03 -26.26 3.69
N PHE A 672 10.13 -25.28 3.58
CA PHE A 672 9.86 -24.64 2.30
C PHE A 672 11.10 -23.91 1.78
N LYS A 673 11.55 -24.30 0.59
CA LYS A 673 12.67 -23.70 -0.12
C LYS A 673 12.15 -22.55 -0.97
N THR A 674 12.33 -21.32 -0.50
CA THR A 674 11.85 -20.13 -1.20
C THR A 674 12.75 -19.80 -2.39
N LYS A 675 12.12 -19.46 -3.51
CA LYS A 675 12.75 -18.93 -4.73
C LYS A 675 12.58 -17.42 -4.77
N MET A 676 13.40 -16.74 -5.57
CA MET A 676 13.31 -15.28 -5.71
C MET A 676 11.99 -14.91 -6.38
N GLY A 677 11.25 -13.95 -5.82
CA GLY A 677 9.95 -13.49 -6.34
C GLY A 677 8.73 -14.14 -5.66
N GLN A 678 8.91 -15.28 -4.99
CA GLN A 678 7.82 -15.95 -4.29
C GLN A 678 7.38 -15.12 -3.08
N ARG A 679 6.11 -15.28 -2.70
CA ARG A 679 5.58 -14.71 -1.46
C ARG A 679 5.15 -15.85 -0.54
N LEU A 680 5.62 -15.84 0.71
CA LEU A 680 5.24 -16.81 1.72
C LEU A 680 4.74 -16.08 2.96
N SER A 681 3.47 -16.29 3.31
CA SER A 681 2.82 -15.51 4.37
C SER A 681 1.85 -16.32 5.23
N THR A 682 1.62 -15.82 6.44
CA THR A 682 0.69 -16.36 7.42
C THR A 682 0.37 -15.30 8.49
N SER A 683 -0.57 -15.55 9.40
CA SER A 683 -0.85 -14.71 10.60
C SER A 683 -0.01 -15.16 11.80
N SER A 684 1.30 -14.88 11.76
CA SER A 684 2.30 -15.54 12.62
C SER A 684 2.25 -15.12 14.09
N GLY A 685 1.83 -13.89 14.38
CA GLY A 685 1.87 -13.31 15.71
C GLY A 685 0.66 -13.69 16.55
N HIS A 686 -0.55 -13.51 16.00
CA HIS A 686 -1.77 -13.96 16.67
C HIS A 686 -1.93 -15.48 16.60
N ALA A 687 -1.44 -16.09 15.52
CA ALA A 687 -1.55 -17.52 15.25
C ALA A 687 -3.01 -18.02 15.25
N SER A 688 -3.90 -17.27 14.60
CA SER A 688 -5.31 -17.62 14.49
C SER A 688 -5.54 -18.80 13.54
N MET A 689 -6.07 -19.91 14.06
CA MET A 689 -6.59 -20.99 13.21
C MET A 689 -7.72 -20.47 12.31
N GLY A 690 -7.75 -20.94 11.06
CA GLY A 690 -8.74 -20.49 10.07
C GLY A 690 -8.30 -19.29 9.25
N PHE A 691 -7.07 -18.80 9.44
CA PHE A 691 -6.51 -17.74 8.60
C PHE A 691 -6.25 -18.21 7.17
N GLY A 692 -5.84 -19.47 6.98
CA GLY A 692 -5.27 -19.94 5.71
C GLY A 692 -6.16 -19.71 4.51
N LEU A 693 -7.43 -20.12 4.58
CA LEU A 693 -8.38 -20.01 3.47
C LEU A 693 -8.76 -18.54 3.15
N PRO A 694 -9.25 -17.72 4.10
CA PRO A 694 -9.52 -16.30 3.83
C PRO A 694 -8.27 -15.51 3.43
N GLY A 695 -7.13 -15.75 4.09
CA GLY A 695 -5.87 -15.12 3.75
C GLY A 695 -5.43 -15.44 2.31
N ALA A 696 -5.62 -16.68 1.86
CA ALA A 696 -5.35 -17.09 0.47
C ALA A 696 -6.31 -16.43 -0.54
N ILE A 697 -7.59 -16.26 -0.19
CA ILE A 697 -8.56 -15.51 -1.01
C ILE A 697 -8.07 -14.08 -1.21
N GLY A 698 -7.73 -13.39 -0.12
CA GLY A 698 -7.21 -12.04 -0.16
C GLY A 698 -5.92 -11.92 -0.97
N ALA A 699 -4.98 -12.83 -0.74
CA ALA A 699 -3.69 -12.88 -1.42
C ALA A 699 -3.84 -13.19 -2.92
N CYS A 700 -4.74 -14.11 -3.30
CA CYS A 700 -5.00 -14.46 -4.70
C CYS A 700 -5.56 -13.26 -5.47
N ILE A 701 -6.54 -12.56 -4.90
CA ILE A 701 -7.11 -11.35 -5.49
C ILE A 701 -6.04 -10.25 -5.60
N GLY A 702 -5.28 -10.00 -4.53
CA GLY A 702 -4.16 -9.05 -4.54
C GLY A 702 -3.03 -9.41 -5.51
N ASN A 703 -2.90 -10.69 -5.87
CA ASN A 703 -1.97 -11.20 -6.89
C ASN A 703 -2.59 -11.21 -8.31
N ASN A 704 -3.63 -10.41 -8.55
CA ASN A 704 -4.36 -10.35 -9.82
C ASN A 704 -4.95 -11.69 -10.23
N ARG A 705 -5.52 -12.44 -9.27
CA ARG A 705 -6.18 -13.74 -9.48
C ARG A 705 -5.29 -14.76 -10.18
N LYS A 706 -3.99 -14.75 -9.88
CA LYS A 706 -3.04 -15.78 -10.33
C LYS A 706 -3.02 -16.96 -9.36
N ASP A 707 -2.48 -18.08 -9.84
CA ASP A 707 -2.34 -19.32 -9.05
C ASP A 707 -1.75 -19.03 -7.67
N THR A 708 -2.50 -19.45 -6.65
CA THR A 708 -2.17 -19.21 -5.25
C THR A 708 -2.29 -20.51 -4.47
N ILE A 709 -1.31 -20.80 -3.63
CA ILE A 709 -1.24 -22.03 -2.85
C ILE A 709 -1.71 -21.74 -1.43
N CYS A 710 -2.69 -22.50 -0.96
CA CYS A 710 -3.11 -22.49 0.44
C CYS A 710 -2.75 -23.84 1.07
N ILE A 711 -1.97 -23.83 2.15
CA ILE A 711 -1.68 -25.03 2.94
C ILE A 711 -2.39 -24.88 4.29
N SER A 712 -3.40 -25.69 4.54
CA SER A 712 -4.15 -25.69 5.80
C SER A 712 -4.12 -27.05 6.47
N GLY A 713 -4.44 -27.10 7.76
CA GLY A 713 -4.78 -28.35 8.44
C GLY A 713 -6.28 -28.58 8.38
N ASP A 714 -6.71 -29.83 8.43
CA ASP A 714 -8.12 -30.23 8.55
C ASP A 714 -8.88 -29.42 9.61
N GLY A 715 -8.30 -29.31 10.81
CA GLY A 715 -8.88 -28.55 11.91
C GLY A 715 -8.90 -27.03 11.71
N GLY A 716 -7.89 -26.47 11.04
CA GLY A 716 -7.83 -25.03 10.75
C GLY A 716 -8.86 -24.63 9.69
N LEU A 717 -8.98 -25.44 8.64
CA LEU A 717 -9.95 -25.23 7.57
C LEU A 717 -11.39 -25.16 8.09
N GLN A 718 -11.77 -25.99 9.07
CA GLN A 718 -13.11 -25.99 9.65
C GLN A 718 -13.55 -24.62 10.21
N MET A 719 -12.61 -23.79 10.66
CA MET A 719 -12.92 -22.49 11.26
C MET A 719 -13.50 -21.48 10.25
N ASN A 720 -13.20 -21.65 8.95
CA ASN A 720 -13.70 -20.77 7.88
C ASN A 720 -14.07 -21.55 6.61
N ILE A 721 -14.53 -22.79 6.74
CA ILE A 721 -14.80 -23.68 5.59
C ILE A 721 -15.89 -23.15 4.65
N GLN A 722 -16.78 -22.29 5.14
CA GLN A 722 -17.80 -21.62 4.34
C GLN A 722 -17.21 -20.79 3.18
N GLU A 723 -15.96 -20.35 3.30
CA GLU A 723 -15.27 -19.56 2.26
C GLU A 723 -14.85 -20.40 1.03
N LEU A 724 -15.06 -21.73 1.04
CA LEU A 724 -15.01 -22.53 -0.18
C LEU A 724 -16.01 -22.00 -1.22
N GLN A 725 -17.17 -21.50 -0.76
CA GLN A 725 -18.16 -20.88 -1.64
C GLN A 725 -17.64 -19.56 -2.24
N THR A 726 -16.84 -18.80 -1.50
CA THR A 726 -16.18 -17.59 -2.01
C THR A 726 -15.21 -17.92 -3.14
N ILE A 727 -14.43 -19.00 -3.00
CA ILE A 727 -13.57 -19.51 -4.08
C ILE A 727 -14.39 -19.88 -5.32
N VAL A 728 -15.51 -20.61 -5.14
CA VAL A 728 -16.40 -21.02 -6.24
C VAL A 728 -16.99 -19.81 -6.94
N HIS A 729 -17.58 -18.87 -6.19
CA HIS A 729 -18.26 -17.71 -6.74
C HIS A 729 -17.34 -16.85 -7.59
N TYR A 730 -16.12 -16.60 -7.11
CA TYR A 730 -15.14 -15.76 -7.82
C TYR A 730 -14.20 -16.54 -8.74
N ASN A 731 -14.38 -17.87 -8.85
CA ASN A 731 -13.52 -18.80 -9.58
C ASN A 731 -12.03 -18.56 -9.33
N LEU A 732 -11.66 -18.43 -8.05
CA LEU A 732 -10.29 -18.08 -7.67
C LEU A 732 -9.36 -19.29 -7.87
N PRO A 733 -8.22 -19.16 -8.58
CA PRO A 733 -7.32 -20.28 -8.83
C PRO A 733 -6.46 -20.61 -7.61
N ILE A 734 -7.11 -21.04 -6.54
CA ILE A 734 -6.47 -21.43 -5.30
C ILE A 734 -6.31 -22.96 -5.27
N LYS A 735 -5.08 -23.42 -5.07
CA LYS A 735 -4.75 -24.82 -4.77
C LYS A 735 -4.77 -24.99 -3.26
N LEU A 736 -5.84 -25.54 -2.73
CA LEU A 736 -6.01 -25.78 -1.31
C LEU A 736 -5.51 -27.19 -0.97
N PHE A 737 -4.31 -27.26 -0.38
CA PHE A 737 -3.77 -28.47 0.21
C PHE A 737 -4.16 -28.56 1.68
N VAL A 738 -4.83 -29.65 2.06
CA VAL A 738 -5.30 -29.86 3.44
C VAL A 738 -4.57 -31.04 4.05
N LEU A 739 -3.74 -30.74 5.05
CA LEU A 739 -3.01 -31.71 5.85
C LEU A 739 -3.96 -32.37 6.84
N ASN A 740 -4.42 -33.58 6.54
CA ASN A 740 -5.35 -34.33 7.37
C ASN A 740 -4.59 -35.29 8.29
N ASN A 741 -4.46 -34.89 9.57
CA ASN A 741 -3.90 -35.72 10.65
C ASN A 741 -4.97 -36.11 11.70
N LYS A 742 -6.25 -35.96 11.36
CA LYS A 742 -7.43 -36.26 12.18
C LYS A 742 -7.49 -35.50 13.51
N GLY A 743 -7.17 -34.21 13.50
CA GLY A 743 -7.36 -33.34 14.67
C GLY A 743 -6.28 -32.28 14.85
N TYR A 744 -5.99 -31.97 16.11
CA TYR A 744 -5.11 -30.87 16.50
C TYR A 744 -3.75 -31.41 16.94
N LEU A 745 -2.92 -31.83 15.97
CA LEU A 745 -1.63 -32.48 16.20
C LEU A 745 -0.71 -31.75 17.20
N THR A 746 -0.64 -30.42 17.16
CA THR A 746 0.17 -29.63 18.11
C THR A 746 -0.35 -29.72 19.56
N ILE A 747 -1.66 -29.80 19.73
CA ILE A 747 -2.32 -29.98 21.04
C ILE A 747 -2.14 -31.43 21.51
N LYS A 748 -2.30 -32.42 20.62
CA LYS A 748 -1.98 -33.82 20.91
C LYS A 748 -0.55 -33.95 21.42
N ALA A 749 0.43 -33.43 20.67
CA ALA A 749 1.84 -33.49 21.05
C ALA A 749 2.09 -32.83 22.42
N THR A 750 1.50 -31.67 22.67
CA THR A 750 1.63 -30.97 23.97
C THR A 750 1.03 -31.80 25.10
N GLN A 751 -0.20 -32.30 24.94
CA GLN A 751 -0.90 -33.07 25.96
C GLN A 751 -0.22 -34.42 26.24
N GLN A 752 0.27 -35.10 25.20
CA GLN A 752 1.04 -36.34 25.35
C GLN A 752 2.30 -36.10 26.17
N ASN A 753 3.07 -35.06 25.84
CA ASN A 753 4.35 -34.77 26.50
C ASN A 753 4.21 -34.36 27.97
N HIS A 754 3.10 -33.72 28.34
CA HIS A 754 2.92 -33.16 29.69
C HIS A 754 1.97 -33.97 30.59
N PHE A 755 0.99 -34.65 30.02
CA PHE A 755 -0.13 -35.23 30.77
C PHE A 755 -0.45 -36.69 30.43
N GLY A 756 0.04 -37.21 29.30
CA GLY A 756 -0.21 -38.59 28.86
C GLY A 756 -1.68 -38.93 28.59
N ARG A 757 -2.52 -37.92 28.37
CA ARG A 757 -3.96 -38.06 28.08
C ARG A 757 -4.43 -36.94 27.16
N PHE A 758 -5.40 -37.22 26.29
CA PHE A 758 -5.93 -36.25 25.33
C PHE A 758 -7.28 -35.65 25.77
N VAL A 759 -7.48 -34.37 25.48
CA VAL A 759 -8.74 -33.63 25.70
C VAL A 759 -8.95 -32.68 24.53
N GLY A 760 -10.03 -32.85 23.77
CA GLY A 760 -10.41 -31.94 22.68
C GLY A 760 -9.35 -31.77 21.60
N ALA A 761 -8.66 -32.86 21.21
CA ALA A 761 -7.54 -32.81 20.26
C ALA A 761 -7.62 -33.86 19.13
N GLU A 762 -8.41 -34.91 19.33
CA GLU A 762 -8.60 -36.03 18.39
C GLU A 762 -9.97 -36.69 18.59
N GLU A 763 -10.32 -37.65 17.73
CA GLU A 763 -11.63 -38.33 17.71
C GLU A 763 -11.99 -38.92 19.08
N GLY A 764 -11.07 -39.69 19.69
CA GLY A 764 -11.27 -40.29 21.01
C GLY A 764 -11.44 -39.29 22.16
N SER A 765 -11.16 -38.00 21.91
CA SER A 765 -11.28 -36.90 22.87
C SER A 765 -12.29 -35.82 22.44
N GLY A 766 -13.13 -36.10 21.42
CA GLY A 766 -14.25 -35.27 21.02
C GLY A 766 -14.01 -34.30 19.86
N VAL A 767 -12.90 -34.42 19.11
CA VAL A 767 -12.64 -33.60 17.91
C VAL A 767 -12.61 -34.47 16.66
N THR A 768 -13.48 -34.18 15.70
CA THR A 768 -13.53 -34.85 14.40
C THR A 768 -13.67 -33.83 13.28
N CYS A 769 -13.21 -34.19 12.09
CA CYS A 769 -13.42 -33.41 10.86
C CYS A 769 -14.23 -34.25 9.86
N PRO A 770 -15.16 -33.64 9.10
CA PRO A 770 -15.91 -34.32 8.03
C PRO A 770 -15.00 -34.77 6.89
N ASP A 771 -15.49 -35.70 6.06
CA ASP A 771 -14.82 -36.13 4.84
C ASP A 771 -14.68 -34.97 3.85
N LEU A 772 -13.45 -34.46 3.71
CA LEU A 772 -13.16 -33.28 2.91
C LEU A 772 -13.50 -33.44 1.43
N ILE A 773 -13.33 -34.64 0.88
CA ILE A 773 -13.61 -34.92 -0.54
C ILE A 773 -15.11 -34.76 -0.82
N LYS A 774 -15.95 -35.26 0.10
CA LYS A 774 -17.40 -35.07 0.01
C LYS A 774 -17.80 -33.60 0.16
N ILE A 775 -17.17 -32.87 1.08
CA ILE A 775 -17.41 -31.43 1.26
C ILE A 775 -17.02 -30.65 0.00
N ALA A 776 -15.82 -30.86 -0.54
CA ALA A 776 -15.37 -30.19 -1.76
C ALA A 776 -16.30 -30.51 -2.94
N THR A 777 -16.72 -31.76 -3.08
CA THR A 777 -17.71 -32.18 -4.08
C THR A 777 -19.05 -31.47 -3.90
N ALA A 778 -19.52 -31.27 -2.66
CA ALA A 778 -20.77 -30.57 -2.38
C ALA A 778 -20.74 -29.08 -2.79
N TYR A 779 -19.57 -28.43 -2.68
CA TYR A 779 -19.37 -27.07 -3.21
C TYR A 779 -19.11 -27.04 -4.74
N GLY A 780 -19.00 -28.20 -5.40
CA GLY A 780 -18.70 -28.30 -6.83
C GLY A 780 -17.23 -28.06 -7.19
N LEU A 781 -16.32 -28.21 -6.23
CA LEU A 781 -14.88 -28.01 -6.44
C LEU A 781 -14.20 -29.30 -6.95
N PRO A 782 -13.33 -29.20 -7.97
CA PRO A 782 -12.40 -30.27 -8.31
C PRO A 782 -11.60 -30.68 -7.08
N ASN A 783 -11.46 -31.98 -6.88
CA ASN A 783 -10.80 -32.49 -5.68
C ASN A 783 -10.08 -33.82 -5.91
N THR A 784 -9.07 -34.08 -5.08
CA THR A 784 -8.36 -35.35 -5.05
C THR A 784 -7.80 -35.64 -3.66
N ARG A 785 -7.49 -36.91 -3.40
CA ARG A 785 -6.80 -37.37 -2.21
C ARG A 785 -5.45 -37.96 -2.59
N ILE A 786 -4.43 -37.59 -1.82
CA ILE A 786 -3.09 -38.17 -1.84
C ILE A 786 -2.92 -38.95 -0.54
N ALA A 787 -3.00 -40.27 -0.63
CA ALA A 787 -3.02 -41.17 0.52
C ALA A 787 -1.62 -41.51 1.07
N ASN A 788 -0.59 -41.46 0.23
CA ASN A 788 0.77 -41.86 0.60
C ASN A 788 1.83 -41.22 -0.31
N THR A 789 3.10 -41.52 -0.03
CA THR A 789 4.25 -40.92 -0.73
C THR A 789 4.33 -41.28 -2.21
N GLU A 790 3.92 -42.50 -2.60
CA GLU A 790 3.87 -42.89 -4.02
C GLU A 790 2.85 -42.04 -4.78
N GLU A 791 1.64 -41.91 -4.23
CA GLU A 791 0.61 -41.05 -4.81
C GLU A 791 1.03 -39.58 -4.84
N LEU A 792 1.78 -39.09 -3.84
CA LEU A 792 2.29 -37.72 -3.84
C LEU A 792 3.17 -37.48 -5.08
N ASN A 793 4.12 -38.36 -5.32
CA ASN A 793 5.04 -38.25 -6.44
C ASN A 793 4.33 -38.39 -7.79
N LEU A 794 3.22 -39.14 -7.87
CA LEU A 794 2.45 -39.34 -9.10
C LEU A 794 1.44 -38.22 -9.39
N LYS A 795 0.79 -37.65 -8.36
CA LYS A 795 -0.38 -36.78 -8.52
C LYS A 795 -0.09 -35.28 -8.34
N ILE A 796 0.99 -34.89 -7.66
CA ILE A 796 1.19 -33.46 -7.31
C ILE A 796 1.26 -32.55 -8.55
N ASP A 797 1.87 -33.00 -9.64
CA ASP A 797 1.97 -32.22 -10.88
C ASP A 797 0.60 -31.98 -11.51
N SER A 798 -0.28 -32.99 -11.51
CA SER A 798 -1.63 -32.83 -12.06
C SER A 798 -2.49 -31.92 -11.19
N VAL A 799 -2.32 -31.95 -9.86
CA VAL A 799 -2.99 -31.01 -8.93
C VAL A 799 -2.58 -29.58 -9.23
N LEU A 800 -1.27 -29.31 -9.39
CA LEU A 800 -0.75 -27.98 -9.68
C LEU A 800 -1.19 -27.48 -11.07
N GLN A 801 -1.22 -28.36 -12.06
CA GLN A 801 -1.58 -28.04 -13.45
C GLN A 801 -3.09 -27.95 -13.71
N THR A 802 -3.94 -28.40 -12.78
CA THR A 802 -5.40 -28.31 -12.92
C THR A 802 -5.81 -26.84 -13.04
N PRO A 803 -6.55 -26.38 -14.07
CA PRO A 803 -6.97 -24.98 -14.15
C PRO A 803 -7.98 -24.60 -13.05
N GLY A 804 -7.94 -23.35 -12.56
CA GLY A 804 -8.91 -22.85 -11.58
C GLY A 804 -8.71 -23.41 -10.16
N PRO A 805 -9.73 -23.41 -9.29
CA PRO A 805 -9.60 -23.90 -7.92
C PRO A 805 -9.45 -25.42 -7.85
N MET A 806 -8.72 -25.92 -6.85
CA MET A 806 -8.54 -27.35 -6.60
C MET A 806 -8.38 -27.64 -5.11
N VAL A 807 -9.07 -28.64 -4.59
CA VAL A 807 -8.91 -29.13 -3.21
C VAL A 807 -8.13 -30.45 -3.21
N CYS A 808 -7.00 -30.49 -2.53
CA CYS A 808 -6.17 -31.69 -2.41
C CYS A 808 -6.01 -32.09 -0.95
N GLU A 809 -6.58 -33.22 -0.58
CA GLU A 809 -6.41 -33.79 0.76
C GLU A 809 -5.12 -34.61 0.83
N ILE A 810 -4.24 -34.26 1.78
CA ILE A 810 -3.00 -34.97 2.07
C ILE A 810 -3.20 -35.78 3.34
N ILE A 811 -3.22 -37.10 3.22
CA ILE A 811 -3.36 -37.99 4.38
C ILE A 811 -2.02 -38.07 5.10
N MET A 812 -2.03 -37.73 6.40
CA MET A 812 -0.85 -37.74 7.25
C MET A 812 -0.95 -38.82 8.33
N GLU A 813 0.19 -39.17 8.90
CA GLU A 813 0.24 -39.92 10.15
C GLU A 813 -0.30 -39.05 11.30
N GLU A 814 -1.26 -39.59 12.04
CA GLU A 814 -2.01 -38.88 13.08
C GLU A 814 -1.16 -38.38 14.26
N ASN A 815 0.04 -38.95 14.43
CA ASN A 815 0.97 -38.66 15.53
C ASN A 815 2.36 -38.24 15.03
N GLN A 816 2.48 -37.76 13.78
CA GLN A 816 3.76 -37.36 13.23
C GLN A 816 4.46 -36.33 14.13
N PRO A 817 5.73 -36.54 14.54
CA PRO A 817 6.45 -35.56 15.33
C PRO A 817 6.78 -34.31 14.51
N LEU A 818 6.60 -33.13 15.11
CA LEU A 818 7.04 -31.85 14.55
C LEU A 818 8.44 -31.53 15.10
N ILE A 819 9.47 -31.92 14.35
CA ILE A 819 10.87 -31.86 14.77
C ILE A 819 11.77 -31.35 13.61
N PRO A 820 12.91 -30.70 13.89
CA PRO A 820 13.46 -30.43 15.22
C PRO A 820 12.72 -29.31 15.96
N ARG A 821 12.73 -29.35 17.30
CA ARG A 821 12.10 -28.31 18.15
C ARG A 821 12.75 -28.18 19.51
N VAL A 822 12.58 -27.03 20.15
CA VAL A 822 12.99 -26.84 21.54
C VAL A 822 12.13 -27.72 22.44
N SER A 823 12.80 -28.44 23.34
CA SER A 823 12.14 -29.23 24.38
C SER A 823 12.05 -28.45 25.69
N SER A 824 11.17 -28.87 26.57
CA SER A 824 11.06 -28.33 27.93
C SER A 824 11.26 -29.44 28.95
N LEU A 825 11.93 -29.11 30.04
CA LEU A 825 12.16 -29.99 31.18
C LEU A 825 11.19 -29.62 32.29
N LYS A 826 10.54 -30.64 32.87
CA LYS A 826 9.72 -30.47 34.08
C LYS A 826 10.59 -30.82 35.29
N LYS A 827 10.82 -29.83 36.15
CA LYS A 827 11.55 -30.01 37.41
C LYS A 827 10.72 -30.79 38.43
N PRO A 828 11.34 -31.36 39.48
CA PRO A 828 10.62 -32.07 40.55
C PRO A 828 9.55 -31.22 41.26
N ASP A 829 9.75 -29.90 41.34
CA ASP A 829 8.78 -28.94 41.90
C ASP A 829 7.61 -28.61 40.96
N GLY A 830 7.58 -29.20 39.76
CA GLY A 830 6.56 -28.99 38.74
C GLY A 830 6.80 -27.80 37.83
N THR A 831 7.83 -26.98 38.06
CA THR A 831 8.19 -25.88 37.17
C THR A 831 8.69 -26.41 35.83
N ILE A 832 8.32 -25.74 34.73
CA ILE A 832 8.74 -26.11 33.38
C ILE A 832 9.79 -25.11 32.91
N ILE A 833 10.96 -25.60 32.53
CA ILE A 833 12.04 -24.78 31.97
C ILE A 833 12.30 -25.20 30.54
N SER A 834 12.28 -24.21 29.64
CA SER A 834 12.62 -24.42 28.23
C SER A 834 14.14 -24.53 28.07
N LYS A 835 14.58 -25.51 27.27
CA LYS A 835 15.99 -25.65 26.91
C LYS A 835 16.45 -24.47 26.04
N PRO A 836 17.77 -24.17 26.01
CA PRO A 836 18.34 -23.22 25.07
C PRO A 836 18.04 -23.62 23.62
N ILE A 837 17.94 -22.65 22.70
CA ILE A 837 17.47 -22.91 21.33
C ILE A 837 18.42 -23.81 20.50
N GLU A 838 19.68 -23.95 20.89
CA GLU A 838 20.65 -24.86 20.27
C GLU A 838 20.42 -26.35 20.61
N ASP A 839 19.79 -26.68 21.74
CA ASP A 839 19.59 -28.07 22.19
C ASP A 839 18.21 -28.60 21.79
N LEU A 840 18.02 -28.73 20.48
CA LEU A 840 16.75 -29.19 19.87
C LEU A 840 16.57 -30.71 20.03
N PHE A 841 15.33 -31.13 20.24
CA PHE A 841 14.88 -32.52 20.08
C PHE A 841 14.62 -32.83 18.59
N PRO A 842 14.98 -34.01 18.05
CA PRO A 842 15.62 -35.15 18.72
C PRO A 842 17.06 -34.85 19.12
N PHE A 843 17.42 -35.05 20.38
CA PHE A 843 18.71 -34.58 20.90
C PHE A 843 19.90 -35.25 20.19
N LEU A 844 20.91 -34.46 19.87
CA LEU A 844 22.21 -34.99 19.45
C LEU A 844 22.90 -35.68 20.64
N SER A 845 23.83 -36.59 20.33
CA SER A 845 24.74 -37.11 21.36
C SER A 845 25.47 -35.92 22.00
N ARG A 846 25.81 -36.02 23.29
CA ARG A 846 26.47 -34.90 23.96
C ARG A 846 27.81 -34.56 23.30
N GLU A 847 28.56 -35.57 22.88
CA GLU A 847 29.80 -35.41 22.10
C GLU A 847 29.55 -34.59 20.82
N GLU A 848 28.61 -35.03 19.98
CA GLU A 848 28.28 -34.33 18.73
C GLU A 848 27.73 -32.91 18.99
N PHE A 849 26.91 -32.73 20.03
CA PHE A 849 26.41 -31.41 20.42
C PHE A 849 27.56 -30.47 20.79
N HIS A 850 28.49 -30.92 21.65
CA HIS A 850 29.65 -30.11 22.05
C HIS A 850 30.59 -29.82 20.88
N GLU A 851 30.79 -30.75 19.94
CA GLU A 851 31.55 -30.52 18.70
C GLU A 851 30.98 -29.37 17.85
N ASN A 852 29.66 -29.14 17.92
CA ASN A 852 29.00 -28.07 17.19
C ASN A 852 29.04 -26.72 17.91
N MET A 853 29.44 -26.68 19.17
CA MET A 853 29.39 -25.46 19.98
C MET A 853 30.77 -24.81 20.09
N ILE A 854 30.81 -23.52 19.73
CA ILE A 854 31.95 -22.61 19.92
C ILE A 854 31.79 -21.87 21.25
N VAL A 855 30.55 -21.50 21.58
CA VAL A 855 30.20 -20.87 22.84
C VAL A 855 29.79 -21.96 23.83
N ASP A 856 30.41 -21.96 25.02
CA ASP A 856 30.12 -22.94 26.07
C ASP A 856 28.61 -23.13 26.30
N PRO A 857 28.08 -24.34 26.12
CA PRO A 857 26.66 -24.62 26.33
C PRO A 857 26.24 -24.38 27.78
N THR A 858 25.04 -23.83 27.95
CA THR A 858 24.41 -23.75 29.28
C THR A 858 23.60 -25.02 29.49
N GLU A 859 24.17 -25.98 30.21
CA GLU A 859 23.45 -27.18 30.62
C GLU A 859 22.42 -26.80 31.69
N ILE A 860 21.15 -26.78 31.30
CA ILE A 860 20.04 -26.70 32.25
C ILE A 860 19.92 -28.11 32.85
N LEU A 861 20.57 -28.28 34.01
CA LEU A 861 20.70 -29.51 34.80
C LEU A 861 19.51 -30.48 34.62
N THR A 862 19.87 -31.76 34.37
CA THR A 862 18.97 -32.93 34.31
C THR A 862 18.14 -33.11 35.57
#